data_AF-A0A927BQE7-F1
#
_entry.id   AF-A0A927BQE7-F1
#
_cell.length_a   1.000
_cell.length_b   1.000
_cell.length_c   1.000
_cell.angle_alpha   90.00
_cell.angle_beta   90.00
_cell.angle_gamma   90.00
#
_symmetry.space_group_name_H-M   'P 1'
#
loop_
_entity.id
_entity.type
_entity.pdbx_description
1 polymer ?
#
loop_
_entity_poly.entity_id
_entity_poly.type
_entity_poly.pdbx_seq_one_letter_code
_entity_poly.pdbx_strand_id
1 'polypeptide(L)'
;MMKLKKWFEKARSKSMLSALLTVSLTVASAAALSASTAKAAPTEEPVVLHATWKAEPGDVIGIYGGALGDPDAEVIAQPLGAGLALDPGNATVELEVIQAEDQVIHAALPETAPDDVYALWVQTAAGTSEPFWLNRAEPFWISDTTAYEGQTVRLFGRNLVDPGSGSAAGTAITLIETTTAVALSATVTAADAYTVDFEVPAAAVGGEYRIEVTSGVGGTYGKVLLEGDQTLAVVTANAHASALESALGLQVHWLTEIPHQQVFDADAYGASGDGVTDDTEAIQDALDAAEAAGGGIVELGEHDYLFTSLSIPARTILRGAGKSETRLVYSGEATPDYPRSILPREAFTNRNYGEARKLVFSDDPYAGIADLAIDSDAIRPSTDDRRRIHGYVVPVAFIGVARGGHDDYGSAPVPADSAGYLIKNVHIEASDGSAVAMYTTGIGVIEDSELLVTHSGVEASNRLTRFRGNEVRNMMRPGTYVSSGRVWYEDNTLTGVDYETYVPTVGFRWNEAGGAIEHRYADFPRAESYVAGNTTAGVFGSATGNEGEGLLWQGASRLIYAAVDAAGAQTLTDTDAAYTSGYVGRQVMINGGRGLGQHRIITAATSTELQLDEPWDIVPDATSTYTVDALTAHHNIVIGNHLAGQTNKGGIMFYTKDYDNIIEGNTLHNTGGIWMAANQNDDGKRADYSYFSYIADNTLSGSSKPGHGQGNTLAIGPGVDGGIVAAPAAGLPSTGIFGNEVRGNELTSIGTDVPYGSAYEARYVTRSGIVVSTPGEASYPMALGMIVADNRVRDAYAGVHLADSSYHTLLADNDFTGNGEAYDDTGSIGTALWQGGEALPYLTFAAARQQLDGSVWLDWPEVDMAASYTVARAVYADGPYAELATVTDLTYTDSAADALPYYYRVVAKDSSGTAGPPRVVEASFQPRLAGAYDTSGRAFELAVDGTTVYVADRDSLQILDASDPADIQPLSTIAIAVSNLALDGDTLYATGGGKLYAIDVSDPVDPQTLGSLTVSNASDIRIQGNLAYVARGTNGLGIYDVSDPASIASVRTLSGLGNVGSLHIAGDYAYVAGGTAGLSIVDITSPSAAAVIGTYTSVISARHIAVRDDYAYVANSTNTGDGGLLVLDVSDKMSPAYVSQLDTDSATVSVELVGPYALLGGYRNQLVYARIADPAAPVQVGATGTPSNSAFDTVTVGDRVYLANSNAGIKVFTVN
;
A
#
# COMPACT_ATOMS: atom_id res chain seq x y z
N MET A 1 -40.40 -14.92 58.29
CA MET A 1 -39.02 -15.00 58.82
C MET A 1 -38.62 -16.44 59.16
N MET A 2 -39.02 -17.34 58.28
CA MET A 2 -38.99 -18.79 58.38
C MET A 2 -39.08 -19.22 56.91
N LYS A 3 -38.19 -20.13 56.46
CA LYS A 3 -38.06 -20.68 55.10
C LYS A 3 -37.23 -19.91 54.07
N LEU A 4 -35.94 -19.70 54.33
CA LEU A 4 -34.93 -19.88 53.27
C LEU A 4 -33.71 -20.70 53.76
N LYS A 5 -33.93 -21.51 54.79
CA LYS A 5 -33.08 -22.62 55.25
C LYS A 5 -33.34 -23.90 54.44
N LYS A 6 -33.69 -23.76 53.15
CA LYS A 6 -34.18 -24.84 52.27
C LYS A 6 -33.74 -24.75 50.79
N TRP A 7 -32.78 -23.90 50.44
CA TRP A 7 -32.26 -23.82 49.06
C TRP A 7 -30.74 -24.07 48.93
N PHE A 8 -30.04 -24.32 50.05
CA PHE A 8 -28.59 -24.62 50.03
C PHE A 8 -28.21 -25.98 50.63
N GLU A 9 -29.18 -26.91 50.72
CA GLU A 9 -28.87 -28.33 50.89
C GLU A 9 -29.26 -29.11 49.63
N LYS A 10 -28.25 -29.75 49.04
CA LYS A 10 -28.28 -31.15 48.57
C LYS A 10 -28.60 -31.41 47.09
N ALA A 11 -27.54 -31.51 46.28
CA ALA A 11 -27.39 -32.62 45.33
C ALA A 11 -25.91 -32.86 44.98
N ARG A 12 -25.35 -33.91 45.62
CA ARG A 12 -24.31 -34.75 45.01
C ARG A 12 -24.93 -35.53 43.83
N SER A 13 -24.05 -35.93 42.93
CA SER A 13 -24.10 -37.05 41.98
C SER A 13 -24.81 -36.90 40.63
N LYS A 14 -23.96 -36.85 39.60
CA LYS A 14 -23.96 -37.63 38.35
C LYS A 14 -25.28 -37.77 37.54
N SER A 15 -25.14 -37.28 36.30
CA SER A 15 -25.56 -37.86 35.02
C SER A 15 -26.68 -37.15 34.25
N MET A 16 -26.34 -36.86 32.99
CA MET A 16 -27.17 -36.58 31.81
C MET A 16 -27.73 -35.16 31.64
N LEU A 17 -26.92 -34.33 30.96
CA LEU A 17 -27.17 -33.57 29.72
C LEU A 17 -25.94 -32.63 29.62
N SER A 18 -24.88 -32.81 28.80
CA SER A 18 -24.78 -33.07 27.37
C SER A 18 -25.67 -32.16 26.52
N ALA A 19 -25.46 -30.85 26.62
CA ALA A 19 -25.59 -29.89 25.52
C ALA A 19 -25.21 -28.49 26.02
N LEU A 20 -24.44 -27.75 25.20
CA LEU A 20 -24.15 -26.32 25.29
C LEU A 20 -23.14 -25.88 26.38
N LEU A 21 -21.84 -26.05 26.10
CA LEU A 21 -20.88 -24.94 26.02
C LEU A 21 -19.53 -25.47 25.51
N THR A 22 -19.47 -25.76 24.21
CA THR A 22 -18.23 -26.02 23.47
C THR A 22 -18.56 -25.80 22.00
N VAL A 23 -18.26 -24.60 21.50
CA VAL A 23 -18.20 -24.26 20.07
C VAL A 23 -17.00 -23.32 19.96
N SER A 24 -15.82 -23.89 19.71
CA SER A 24 -15.13 -23.91 18.41
C SER A 24 -14.33 -22.63 18.19
N LEU A 25 -13.02 -22.69 18.47
CA LEU A 25 -12.07 -21.62 18.15
C LEU A 25 -10.70 -22.24 17.83
N THR A 26 -10.67 -23.30 17.02
CA THR A 26 -9.45 -23.90 16.45
C THR A 26 -9.77 -24.87 15.29
N VAL A 27 -10.68 -24.48 14.39
CA VAL A 27 -10.75 -25.00 13.00
C VAL A 27 -11.33 -23.86 12.14
N ALA A 28 -10.50 -22.93 11.69
CA ALA A 28 -10.95 -21.80 10.87
C ALA A 28 -10.12 -21.54 9.60
N SER A 29 -9.03 -22.29 9.35
CA SER A 29 -8.16 -22.01 8.19
C SER A 29 -7.98 -23.17 7.20
N ALA A 30 -8.75 -24.25 7.30
CA ALA A 30 -8.68 -25.33 6.30
C ALA A 30 -9.98 -26.13 6.07
N ALA A 31 -11.10 -25.78 6.71
CA ALA A 31 -12.36 -26.55 6.59
C ALA A 31 -13.59 -25.68 6.30
N ALA A 32 -13.40 -24.42 5.88
CA ALA A 32 -14.48 -23.60 5.30
C ALA A 32 -14.64 -23.83 3.78
N LEU A 33 -13.79 -24.66 3.15
CA LEU A 33 -13.95 -25.11 1.77
C LEU A 33 -14.73 -26.41 1.74
N SER A 34 -16.06 -26.32 1.65
CA SER A 34 -17.00 -27.33 1.09
C SER A 34 -18.39 -27.18 1.69
N ALA A 35 -19.00 -26.02 1.50
CA ALA A 35 -20.46 -25.91 1.40
C ALA A 35 -20.78 -24.56 0.78
N SER A 36 -21.07 -24.55 -0.53
CA SER A 36 -21.79 -23.43 -1.15
C SER A 36 -23.20 -23.40 -0.54
N THR A 37 -23.35 -22.82 0.64
CA THR A 37 -24.67 -22.38 1.10
C THR A 37 -25.08 -21.27 0.16
N ALA A 38 -26.11 -21.52 -0.66
CA ALA A 38 -26.71 -20.49 -1.50
C ALA A 38 -26.88 -19.21 -0.67
N LYS A 39 -26.24 -18.13 -1.13
CA LYS A 39 -26.25 -16.84 -0.45
C LYS A 39 -27.70 -16.41 -0.30
N ALA A 40 -28.10 -16.08 0.92
CA ALA A 40 -29.48 -15.69 1.18
C ALA A 40 -29.76 -14.36 0.49
N ALA A 41 -30.88 -14.26 -0.23
CA ALA A 41 -31.32 -13.01 -0.83
C ALA A 41 -31.44 -11.91 0.26
N PRO A 42 -31.08 -10.65 -0.07
CA PRO A 42 -31.21 -9.53 0.85
C PRO A 42 -32.67 -9.34 1.29
N THR A 43 -32.87 -8.80 2.49
CA THR A 43 -34.20 -8.49 3.03
C THR A 43 -34.60 -7.02 2.88
N GLU A 44 -33.66 -6.19 2.43
CA GLU A 44 -33.83 -4.75 2.21
C GLU A 44 -33.72 -4.45 0.71
N GLU A 45 -34.39 -3.39 0.25
CA GLU A 45 -34.28 -2.92 -1.13
C GLU A 45 -32.82 -2.51 -1.41
N PRO A 46 -32.30 -2.80 -2.63
CA PRO A 46 -30.92 -2.47 -2.98
C PRO A 46 -30.74 -0.95 -3.06
N VAL A 47 -29.61 -0.45 -2.57
CA VAL A 47 -29.24 0.96 -2.68
C VAL A 47 -27.97 1.07 -3.50
N VAL A 48 -28.02 1.84 -4.59
CA VAL A 48 -26.84 2.19 -5.40
C VAL A 48 -26.33 3.55 -4.94
N LEU A 49 -25.17 3.56 -4.30
CA LEU A 49 -24.49 4.78 -3.85
C LEU A 49 -23.65 5.40 -4.98
N HIS A 50 -23.02 4.55 -5.78
CA HIS A 50 -22.12 4.93 -6.84
C HIS A 50 -22.14 3.87 -7.95
N ALA A 51 -21.83 4.24 -9.19
CA ALA A 51 -21.47 3.31 -10.24
C ALA A 51 -20.44 3.95 -11.18
N THR A 52 -19.86 3.17 -12.09
CA THR A 52 -19.03 3.69 -13.17
C THR A 52 -19.73 4.87 -13.85
N TRP A 53 -19.03 6.00 -13.98
CA TRP A 53 -19.61 7.23 -14.52
C TRP A 53 -19.67 7.27 -16.05
N LYS A 54 -18.72 6.59 -16.71
CA LYS A 54 -18.53 6.58 -18.16
C LYS A 54 -18.32 5.14 -18.62
N ALA A 55 -19.14 4.67 -19.55
CA ALA A 55 -19.00 3.36 -20.18
C ALA A 55 -19.49 3.40 -21.63
N GLU A 56 -18.73 2.74 -22.50
CA GLU A 56 -19.09 2.45 -23.88
C GLU A 56 -19.70 1.04 -24.01
N PRO A 57 -20.50 0.75 -25.04
CA PRO A 57 -21.01 -0.60 -25.28
C PRO A 57 -19.86 -1.62 -25.36
N GLY A 58 -19.93 -2.68 -24.54
CA GLY A 58 -18.88 -3.67 -24.37
C GLY A 58 -18.09 -3.51 -23.06
N ASP A 59 -18.11 -2.33 -22.44
CA ASP A 59 -17.36 -2.08 -21.22
C ASP A 59 -17.95 -2.82 -20.02
N VAL A 60 -17.06 -3.28 -19.15
CA VAL A 60 -17.43 -3.68 -17.79
C VAL A 60 -17.70 -2.43 -16.94
N ILE A 61 -18.63 -2.51 -15.99
CA ILE A 61 -18.97 -1.44 -15.04
C ILE A 61 -19.03 -1.99 -13.62
N GLY A 62 -18.79 -1.10 -12.66
CA GLY A 62 -18.98 -1.36 -11.24
C GLY A 62 -20.14 -0.57 -10.68
N ILE A 63 -20.87 -1.20 -9.76
CA ILE A 63 -22.03 -0.65 -9.07
C ILE A 63 -21.81 -0.91 -7.58
N TYR A 64 -21.81 0.15 -6.77
CA TYR A 64 -21.37 0.11 -5.39
C TYR A 64 -22.46 0.64 -4.47
N GLY A 65 -22.67 -0.03 -3.33
CA GLY A 65 -23.78 0.31 -2.45
C GLY A 65 -24.02 -0.67 -1.31
N GLY A 66 -25.28 -1.03 -1.09
CA GLY A 66 -25.65 -2.01 -0.06
C GLY A 66 -26.90 -2.81 -0.44
N ALA A 67 -27.01 -4.00 0.14
CA ALA A 67 -28.05 -4.98 -0.20
C ALA A 67 -28.04 -5.39 -1.67
N LEU A 68 -26.86 -5.36 -2.32
CA LEU A 68 -26.69 -5.71 -3.73
C LEU A 68 -26.46 -7.22 -3.96
N GLY A 69 -26.11 -7.97 -2.92
CA GLY A 69 -25.59 -9.34 -3.01
C GLY A 69 -26.62 -10.45 -3.24
N ASP A 70 -27.72 -10.17 -3.93
CA ASP A 70 -28.71 -11.19 -4.35
C ASP A 70 -28.10 -12.05 -5.47
N PRO A 71 -28.08 -13.39 -5.36
CA PRO A 71 -27.65 -14.27 -6.46
C PRO A 71 -28.46 -14.10 -7.74
N ASP A 72 -29.70 -13.65 -7.63
CA ASP A 72 -30.61 -13.39 -8.75
C ASP A 72 -30.71 -11.88 -9.05
N ALA A 73 -29.72 -11.07 -8.65
CA ALA A 73 -29.70 -9.64 -8.96
C ALA A 73 -29.68 -9.42 -10.47
N GLU A 74 -30.59 -8.57 -10.97
CA GLU A 74 -30.62 -8.11 -12.35
C GLU A 74 -30.18 -6.64 -12.41
N VAL A 75 -29.36 -6.30 -13.40
CA VAL A 75 -28.95 -4.92 -13.68
C VAL A 75 -29.55 -4.49 -15.01
N ILE A 76 -30.42 -3.49 -14.96
CA ILE A 76 -31.15 -3.01 -16.14
C ILE A 76 -30.93 -1.52 -16.35
N ALA A 77 -30.94 -1.10 -17.61
CA ALA A 77 -30.72 0.28 -18.00
C ALA A 77 -31.72 0.77 -19.05
N GLN A 78 -32.21 1.98 -18.86
CA GLN A 78 -33.07 2.70 -19.81
C GLN A 78 -32.25 3.77 -20.56
N PRO A 79 -32.09 3.65 -21.89
CA PRO A 79 -31.58 4.73 -22.73
C PRO A 79 -32.54 5.93 -22.70
N LEU A 80 -32.03 7.14 -22.45
CA LEU A 80 -32.85 8.32 -22.18
C LEU A 80 -33.13 9.18 -23.44
N GLY A 81 -32.47 8.93 -24.55
CA GLY A 81 -32.67 9.61 -25.83
C GLY A 81 -34.08 9.44 -26.43
N ALA A 82 -34.82 8.41 -26.03
CA ALA A 82 -36.19 8.15 -26.47
C ALA A 82 -37.24 9.10 -25.86
N GLY A 83 -36.89 9.87 -24.82
CA GLY A 83 -37.81 10.83 -24.17
C GLY A 83 -38.99 10.19 -23.45
N LEU A 84 -38.89 8.90 -23.11
CA LEU A 84 -39.85 8.20 -22.26
C LEU A 84 -39.72 8.66 -20.80
N ALA A 85 -40.77 8.48 -20.02
CA ALA A 85 -40.70 8.71 -18.57
C ALA A 85 -39.73 7.69 -17.94
N LEU A 86 -39.03 8.09 -16.87
CA LEU A 86 -38.21 7.19 -16.07
C LEU A 86 -39.10 6.13 -15.43
N ASP A 87 -38.85 4.87 -15.79
CA ASP A 87 -39.52 3.71 -15.22
C ASP A 87 -38.63 2.49 -15.51
N PRO A 88 -38.29 1.65 -14.51
CA PRO A 88 -37.56 0.40 -14.75
C PRO A 88 -38.20 -0.48 -15.84
N GLY A 89 -39.54 -0.45 -15.99
CA GLY A 89 -40.25 -1.16 -17.06
C GLY A 89 -40.02 -0.62 -18.48
N ASN A 90 -39.39 0.55 -18.62
CA ASN A 90 -38.93 1.10 -19.90
C ASN A 90 -37.45 0.78 -20.18
N ALA A 91 -36.75 0.08 -19.28
CA ALA A 91 -35.38 -0.38 -19.54
C ALA A 91 -35.36 -1.37 -20.71
N THR A 92 -34.52 -1.10 -21.70
CA THR A 92 -34.36 -1.95 -22.89
C THR A 92 -32.98 -2.58 -22.98
N VAL A 93 -32.09 -2.24 -22.05
CA VAL A 93 -30.74 -2.78 -21.94
C VAL A 93 -30.66 -3.55 -20.64
N GLU A 94 -30.23 -4.80 -20.72
CA GLU A 94 -29.97 -5.67 -19.58
C GLU A 94 -28.46 -5.92 -19.57
N LEU A 95 -27.82 -5.66 -18.44
CA LEU A 95 -26.39 -5.81 -18.28
C LEU A 95 -26.11 -7.21 -17.74
N GLU A 96 -25.06 -7.84 -18.26
CA GLU A 96 -24.65 -9.16 -17.80
C GLU A 96 -23.96 -9.04 -16.45
N VAL A 97 -24.57 -9.58 -15.39
CA VAL A 97 -23.98 -9.59 -14.05
C VAL A 97 -22.84 -10.60 -14.00
N ILE A 98 -21.63 -10.11 -13.77
CA ILE A 98 -20.41 -10.92 -13.68
C ILE A 98 -20.24 -11.45 -12.25
N GLN A 99 -20.44 -10.59 -11.26
CA GLN A 99 -20.42 -10.96 -9.85
C GLN A 99 -21.28 -10.00 -9.01
N ALA A 100 -21.88 -10.51 -7.93
CA ALA A 100 -22.77 -9.76 -7.04
C ALA A 100 -22.49 -10.03 -5.56
N GLU A 101 -22.04 -8.98 -4.87
CA GLU A 101 -21.74 -8.93 -3.45
C GLU A 101 -22.56 -7.86 -2.73
N ASP A 102 -22.63 -7.91 -1.40
CA ASP A 102 -23.50 -7.00 -0.66
C ASP A 102 -23.22 -5.52 -0.97
N GLN A 103 -21.94 -5.19 -1.20
CA GLN A 103 -21.46 -3.84 -1.45
C GLN A 103 -21.07 -3.55 -2.90
N VAL A 104 -20.98 -4.56 -3.76
CA VAL A 104 -20.49 -4.40 -5.13
C VAL A 104 -21.18 -5.37 -6.10
N ILE A 105 -21.62 -4.85 -7.24
CA ILE A 105 -21.91 -5.64 -8.43
C ILE A 105 -20.93 -5.20 -9.52
N HIS A 106 -20.35 -6.17 -10.22
CA HIS A 106 -19.73 -5.90 -11.51
C HIS A 106 -20.60 -6.50 -12.61
N ALA A 107 -20.79 -5.73 -13.69
CA ALA A 107 -21.62 -6.12 -14.82
C ALA A 107 -20.98 -5.68 -16.14
N ALA A 108 -21.35 -6.28 -17.26
CA ALA A 108 -20.94 -5.84 -18.60
C ALA A 108 -22.08 -5.14 -19.32
N LEU A 109 -21.80 -3.96 -19.89
CA LEU A 109 -22.70 -3.27 -20.80
C LEU A 109 -22.66 -3.99 -22.16
N PRO A 110 -23.80 -4.46 -22.71
CA PRO A 110 -23.76 -5.21 -23.98
C PRO A 110 -23.25 -4.35 -25.14
N GLU A 111 -22.49 -4.94 -26.06
CA GLU A 111 -22.05 -4.26 -27.31
C GLU A 111 -23.22 -3.73 -28.16
N THR A 112 -24.43 -4.26 -27.97
CA THR A 112 -25.65 -3.81 -28.67
C THR A 112 -26.33 -2.62 -28.01
N ALA A 113 -25.84 -2.16 -26.86
CA ALA A 113 -26.42 -1.02 -26.16
C ALA A 113 -26.26 0.27 -26.99
N PRO A 114 -27.28 1.15 -27.06
CA PRO A 114 -27.17 2.40 -27.83
C PRO A 114 -26.30 3.42 -27.10
N ASP A 115 -25.32 4.04 -27.75
CA ASP A 115 -24.53 5.11 -27.13
C ASP A 115 -25.43 6.28 -26.64
N ASP A 116 -25.71 6.32 -25.34
CA ASP A 116 -26.69 7.23 -24.74
C ASP A 116 -26.34 7.50 -23.28
N VAL A 117 -27.10 8.41 -22.67
CA VAL A 117 -27.22 8.53 -21.22
C VAL A 117 -28.23 7.48 -20.75
N TYR A 118 -27.90 6.79 -19.67
CA TYR A 118 -28.76 5.76 -19.10
C TYR A 118 -29.18 6.08 -17.67
N ALA A 119 -30.42 5.69 -17.35
CA ALA A 119 -30.81 5.43 -15.97
C ALA A 119 -30.62 3.93 -15.71
N LEU A 120 -29.86 3.59 -14.67
CA LEU A 120 -29.49 2.23 -14.29
C LEU A 120 -30.15 1.84 -12.97
N TRP A 121 -30.70 0.63 -12.89
CA TRP A 121 -31.30 0.07 -11.68
C TRP A 121 -30.71 -1.30 -11.35
N VAL A 122 -30.65 -1.60 -10.06
CA VAL A 122 -30.45 -2.95 -9.54
C VAL A 122 -31.79 -3.49 -9.06
N GLN A 123 -32.17 -4.68 -9.52
CA GLN A 123 -33.37 -5.37 -9.09
C GLN A 123 -32.99 -6.63 -8.32
N THR A 124 -33.56 -6.79 -7.13
CA THR A 124 -33.40 -7.97 -6.27
C THR A 124 -34.77 -8.50 -5.87
N ALA A 125 -34.82 -9.64 -5.19
CA ALA A 125 -36.07 -10.17 -4.65
C ALA A 125 -36.74 -9.22 -3.62
N ALA A 126 -35.96 -8.33 -3.00
CA ALA A 126 -36.45 -7.37 -2.01
C ALA A 126 -37.07 -6.11 -2.64
N GLY A 127 -36.64 -5.73 -3.85
CA GLY A 127 -37.18 -4.58 -4.58
C GLY A 127 -36.24 -4.06 -5.67
N THR A 128 -36.45 -2.82 -6.07
CA THR A 128 -35.64 -2.14 -7.10
C THR A 128 -35.03 -0.89 -6.49
N SER A 129 -33.76 -0.60 -6.82
CA SER A 129 -33.06 0.58 -6.32
C SER A 129 -33.68 1.88 -6.87
N GLU A 130 -33.24 3.02 -6.36
CA GLU A 130 -33.33 4.27 -7.14
C GLU A 130 -32.35 4.22 -8.33
N PRO A 131 -32.60 4.99 -9.41
CA PRO A 131 -31.72 4.97 -10.57
C PRO A 131 -30.37 5.65 -10.28
N PHE A 132 -29.30 5.05 -10.76
CA PHE A 132 -28.02 5.72 -10.96
C PHE A 132 -27.87 6.20 -12.41
N TRP A 133 -27.04 7.21 -12.65
CA TRP A 133 -26.90 7.86 -13.96
C TRP A 133 -25.57 7.49 -14.62
N LEU A 134 -25.63 6.74 -15.72
CA LEU A 134 -24.45 6.39 -16.52
C LEU A 134 -24.34 7.33 -17.73
N ASN A 135 -23.13 7.79 -18.05
CA ASN A 135 -22.80 8.72 -19.14
C ASN A 135 -23.46 10.11 -19.06
N ARG A 136 -24.13 10.42 -17.94
CA ARG A 136 -24.78 11.74 -17.77
C ARG A 136 -23.70 12.80 -17.50
N ALA A 137 -23.88 13.98 -18.10
CA ALA A 137 -23.05 15.15 -17.82
C ALA A 137 -23.06 15.46 -16.31
N GLU A 138 -21.90 15.76 -15.75
CA GLU A 138 -21.78 16.09 -14.33
C GLU A 138 -20.87 17.31 -14.14
N PRO A 139 -21.46 18.48 -13.83
CA PRO A 139 -20.69 19.69 -13.53
C PRO A 139 -20.14 19.66 -12.10
N PHE A 140 -18.88 20.01 -11.91
CA PHE A 140 -18.23 20.09 -10.59
C PHE A 140 -18.13 21.53 -10.08
N TRP A 141 -17.61 22.46 -10.90
CA TRP A 141 -17.41 23.85 -10.50
C TRP A 141 -17.20 24.79 -11.68
N ILE A 142 -17.21 26.11 -11.42
CA ILE A 142 -16.97 27.16 -12.43
C ILE A 142 -15.77 28.05 -12.10
N SER A 143 -15.13 28.58 -13.15
CA SER A 143 -13.96 29.46 -13.03
C SER A 143 -14.26 30.76 -12.30
N ASP A 144 -15.46 31.30 -12.39
CA ASP A 144 -15.82 32.59 -11.82
C ASP A 144 -17.25 32.54 -11.25
N THR A 145 -17.41 32.96 -10.00
CA THR A 145 -18.73 33.11 -9.36
C THR A 145 -19.30 34.52 -9.53
N THR A 146 -18.55 35.42 -10.15
CA THR A 146 -19.00 36.76 -10.53
C THR A 146 -18.43 37.11 -11.90
N ALA A 147 -19.30 37.49 -12.83
CA ALA A 147 -18.92 37.84 -14.19
C ALA A 147 -19.76 39.00 -14.71
N TYR A 148 -19.31 39.65 -15.79
CA TYR A 148 -20.09 40.65 -16.52
C TYR A 148 -20.55 40.10 -17.88
N GLU A 149 -21.47 40.80 -18.54
CA GLU A 149 -21.92 40.39 -19.88
C GLU A 149 -20.77 40.32 -20.90
N GLY A 150 -20.72 39.25 -21.68
CA GLY A 150 -19.65 39.01 -22.65
C GLY A 150 -18.36 38.40 -22.07
N GLN A 151 -18.22 38.29 -20.74
CA GLN A 151 -17.12 37.54 -20.13
C GLN A 151 -17.29 36.04 -20.44
N THR A 152 -16.20 35.36 -20.79
CA THR A 152 -16.17 33.90 -20.87
C THR A 152 -16.00 33.30 -19.47
N VAL A 153 -16.86 32.37 -19.10
CA VAL A 153 -16.76 31.55 -17.88
C VAL A 153 -16.56 30.10 -18.28
N ARG A 154 -15.65 29.40 -17.60
CA ARG A 154 -15.43 27.96 -17.81
C ARG A 154 -16.16 27.16 -16.74
N LEU A 155 -16.86 26.11 -17.16
CA LEU A 155 -17.37 25.06 -16.30
C LEU A 155 -16.46 23.84 -16.39
N PHE A 156 -16.14 23.23 -15.26
CA PHE A 156 -15.35 22.00 -15.12
C PHE A 156 -16.25 20.87 -14.64
N GLY A 157 -16.05 19.67 -15.16
CA GLY A 157 -16.89 18.51 -14.88
C GLY A 157 -16.43 17.25 -15.61
N ARG A 158 -17.34 16.31 -15.82
CA ARG A 158 -17.14 15.13 -16.68
C ARG A 158 -18.35 14.85 -17.55
N ASN A 159 -18.16 14.02 -18.58
CA ASN A 159 -19.21 13.60 -19.52
C ASN A 159 -19.90 14.80 -20.21
N LEU A 160 -19.15 15.88 -20.49
CA LEU A 160 -19.72 17.13 -21.00
C LEU A 160 -19.94 17.14 -22.53
N VAL A 161 -19.60 16.04 -23.21
CA VAL A 161 -19.82 15.81 -24.65
C VAL A 161 -20.69 14.58 -24.88
N ASP A 162 -21.22 14.46 -26.10
CA ASP A 162 -22.00 13.31 -26.52
C ASP A 162 -21.19 12.00 -26.35
N PRO A 163 -21.67 11.01 -25.58
CA PRO A 163 -20.90 9.83 -25.21
C PRO A 163 -20.64 8.88 -26.38
N GLY A 164 -21.46 8.89 -27.44
CA GLY A 164 -21.25 8.01 -28.59
C GLY A 164 -20.33 8.59 -29.66
N SER A 165 -20.45 9.89 -29.90
CA SER A 165 -19.68 10.58 -30.94
C SER A 165 -18.44 11.32 -30.42
N GLY A 166 -18.34 11.52 -29.10
CA GLY A 166 -17.35 12.41 -28.48
C GLY A 166 -17.52 13.90 -28.88
N SER A 167 -18.66 14.26 -29.46
CA SER A 167 -18.89 15.57 -30.08
C SER A 167 -19.43 16.58 -29.08
N ALA A 168 -18.88 17.80 -29.11
CA ALA A 168 -19.39 18.96 -28.38
C ALA A 168 -20.56 19.68 -29.07
N ALA A 169 -20.99 19.26 -30.27
CA ALA A 169 -21.95 20.02 -31.09
C ALA A 169 -23.36 20.14 -30.46
N GLY A 170 -23.70 19.29 -29.49
CA GLY A 170 -24.95 19.31 -28.73
C GLY A 170 -24.84 19.91 -27.33
N THR A 171 -23.63 20.17 -26.85
CA THR A 171 -23.38 20.67 -25.49
C THR A 171 -23.99 22.05 -25.31
N ALA A 172 -24.71 22.25 -24.20
CA ALA A 172 -25.43 23.50 -23.95
C ALA A 172 -25.41 23.91 -22.47
N ILE A 173 -25.36 25.22 -22.24
CA ILE A 173 -25.44 25.86 -20.92
C ILE A 173 -26.71 26.70 -20.82
N THR A 174 -27.44 26.55 -19.71
CA THR A 174 -28.61 27.35 -19.36
C THR A 174 -28.42 27.98 -17.98
N LEU A 175 -28.50 29.31 -17.91
CA LEU A 175 -28.48 30.07 -16.66
C LEU A 175 -29.90 30.19 -16.12
N ILE A 176 -30.15 29.67 -14.91
CA ILE A 176 -31.47 29.68 -14.26
C ILE A 176 -31.45 30.65 -13.08
N GLU A 177 -32.20 31.74 -13.19
CA GLU A 177 -32.24 32.80 -12.17
C GLU A 177 -32.76 32.25 -10.83
N THR A 178 -32.02 32.47 -9.74
CA THR A 178 -32.28 31.86 -8.41
C THR A 178 -33.64 32.24 -7.83
N THR A 179 -34.15 33.44 -8.15
CA THR A 179 -35.40 33.97 -7.57
C THR A 179 -36.62 33.74 -8.45
N THR A 180 -36.50 33.95 -9.77
CA THR A 180 -37.65 33.92 -10.70
C THR A 180 -37.78 32.58 -11.45
N ALA A 181 -36.72 31.76 -11.44
CA ALA A 181 -36.54 30.58 -12.27
C ALA A 181 -36.57 30.85 -13.79
N VAL A 182 -36.35 32.10 -14.23
CA VAL A 182 -36.17 32.43 -15.65
C VAL A 182 -34.88 31.76 -16.16
N ALA A 183 -35.01 31.05 -17.27
CA ALA A 183 -33.90 30.35 -17.93
C ALA A 183 -33.38 31.17 -19.13
N LEU A 184 -32.07 31.37 -19.20
CA LEU A 184 -31.36 32.06 -20.28
C LEU A 184 -30.30 31.12 -20.87
N SER A 185 -30.32 30.90 -22.18
CA SER A 185 -29.26 30.15 -22.84
C SER A 185 -27.98 30.97 -22.94
N ALA A 186 -26.85 30.38 -22.59
CA ALA A 186 -25.53 30.95 -22.82
C ALA A 186 -24.93 30.38 -24.12
N THR A 187 -24.03 31.15 -24.75
CA THR A 187 -23.34 30.71 -25.97
C THR A 187 -22.12 29.89 -25.58
N VAL A 188 -22.09 28.60 -25.91
CA VAL A 188 -20.90 27.75 -25.73
C VAL A 188 -19.88 28.12 -26.80
N THR A 189 -18.65 28.43 -26.39
CA THR A 189 -17.54 28.85 -27.26
C THR A 189 -16.52 27.74 -27.47
N ALA A 190 -16.34 26.86 -26.48
CA ALA A 190 -15.55 25.64 -26.56
C ALA A 190 -16.10 24.61 -25.58
N ALA A 191 -15.98 23.32 -25.90
CA ALA A 191 -16.28 22.23 -24.98
C ALA A 191 -15.50 20.97 -25.35
N ASP A 192 -15.13 20.21 -24.33
CA ASP A 192 -14.59 18.86 -24.40
C ASP A 192 -15.22 18.00 -23.30
N ALA A 193 -14.72 16.78 -23.08
CA ALA A 193 -15.29 15.87 -22.09
C ALA A 193 -15.28 16.41 -20.64
N TYR A 194 -14.42 17.39 -20.34
CA TYR A 194 -14.12 17.87 -18.99
C TYR A 194 -14.37 19.37 -18.78
N THR A 195 -14.45 20.16 -19.85
CA THR A 195 -14.65 21.61 -19.77
C THR A 195 -15.70 22.12 -20.75
N VAL A 196 -16.43 23.17 -20.35
CA VAL A 196 -17.33 23.94 -21.20
C VAL A 196 -17.11 25.44 -20.97
N ASP A 197 -16.59 26.12 -21.99
CA ASP A 197 -16.49 27.58 -22.02
C ASP A 197 -17.78 28.18 -22.57
N PHE A 198 -18.35 29.15 -21.86
CA PHE A 198 -19.55 29.86 -22.31
C PHE A 198 -19.47 31.37 -22.06
N GLU A 199 -20.05 32.13 -22.98
CA GLU A 199 -20.17 33.59 -22.90
C GLU A 199 -21.41 33.99 -22.11
N VAL A 200 -21.25 34.87 -21.12
CA VAL A 200 -22.34 35.37 -20.27
C VAL A 200 -23.28 36.29 -21.08
N PRO A 201 -24.58 35.99 -21.19
CA PRO A 201 -25.50 36.76 -22.02
C PRO A 201 -25.86 38.11 -21.38
N ALA A 202 -25.97 39.17 -22.19
CA ALA A 202 -26.38 40.50 -21.74
C ALA A 202 -27.75 40.55 -21.03
N ALA A 203 -28.64 39.59 -21.29
CA ALA A 203 -29.92 39.47 -20.61
C ALA A 203 -29.79 39.01 -19.14
N ALA A 204 -28.63 38.49 -18.73
CA ALA A 204 -28.39 38.01 -17.37
C ALA A 204 -28.00 39.14 -16.38
N VAL A 205 -27.68 40.34 -16.87
CA VAL A 205 -27.18 41.44 -16.03
C VAL A 205 -28.14 41.79 -14.89
N GLY A 206 -27.60 41.83 -13.67
CA GLY A 206 -28.31 42.14 -12.43
C GLY A 206 -28.94 40.94 -11.74
N GLY A 207 -28.80 39.73 -12.30
CA GLY A 207 -29.31 38.49 -11.72
C GLY A 207 -28.23 37.64 -11.05
N GLU A 208 -28.70 36.62 -10.35
CA GLU A 208 -27.89 35.54 -9.78
C GLU A 208 -28.43 34.21 -10.32
N TYR A 209 -27.55 33.36 -10.85
CA TYR A 209 -27.95 32.19 -11.64
C TYR A 209 -27.34 30.90 -11.11
N ARG A 210 -28.14 29.84 -11.14
CA ARG A 210 -27.63 28.45 -11.14
C ARG A 210 -27.34 28.04 -12.58
N ILE A 211 -26.40 27.14 -12.78
CA ILE A 211 -25.93 26.74 -14.11
C ILE A 211 -26.40 25.32 -14.40
N GLU A 212 -27.19 25.14 -15.45
CA GLU A 212 -27.58 23.84 -15.98
C GLU A 212 -26.73 23.52 -17.21
N VAL A 213 -26.18 22.31 -17.27
CA VAL A 213 -25.39 21.78 -18.38
C VAL A 213 -26.04 20.52 -18.96
N THR A 214 -25.85 20.28 -20.25
CA THR A 214 -26.16 19.00 -20.91
C THR A 214 -25.12 18.72 -21.98
N SER A 215 -24.80 17.45 -22.22
CA SER A 215 -23.99 16.98 -23.35
C SER A 215 -24.73 17.01 -24.69
N GLY A 216 -26.04 17.31 -24.67
CA GLY A 216 -26.91 17.32 -25.85
C GLY A 216 -27.71 16.02 -26.07
N VAL A 217 -27.47 15.00 -25.25
CA VAL A 217 -28.19 13.72 -25.23
C VAL A 217 -28.91 13.48 -23.89
N GLY A 218 -29.72 12.42 -23.78
CA GLY A 218 -30.49 12.09 -22.58
C GLY A 218 -31.76 12.93 -22.33
N GLY A 219 -32.12 13.83 -23.26
CA GLY A 219 -33.35 14.63 -23.19
C GLY A 219 -33.42 15.50 -21.93
N THR A 220 -34.59 15.55 -21.27
CA THR A 220 -34.77 16.33 -20.03
C THR A 220 -33.92 15.80 -18.87
N TYR A 221 -33.65 14.50 -18.85
CA TYR A 221 -32.91 13.84 -17.77
C TYR A 221 -31.39 13.92 -17.93
N GLY A 222 -30.91 14.24 -19.13
CA GLY A 222 -29.50 14.56 -19.41
C GLY A 222 -29.10 16.01 -19.09
N LYS A 223 -30.03 16.81 -18.56
CA LYS A 223 -29.77 18.17 -18.08
C LYS A 223 -29.47 18.12 -16.59
N VAL A 224 -28.30 18.59 -16.20
CA VAL A 224 -27.83 18.55 -14.82
C VAL A 224 -27.53 19.95 -14.35
N LEU A 225 -28.07 20.29 -13.19
CA LEU A 225 -27.78 21.54 -12.52
C LEU A 225 -26.49 21.39 -11.72
N LEU A 226 -25.59 22.37 -11.81
CA LEU A 226 -24.48 22.49 -10.88
C LEU A 226 -25.04 22.65 -9.46
N GLU A 227 -24.82 21.63 -8.64
CA GLU A 227 -25.25 21.57 -7.24
C GLU A 227 -24.26 22.31 -6.32
N GLY A 228 -24.64 22.55 -5.07
CA GLY A 228 -23.84 23.27 -4.07
C GLY A 228 -24.16 24.78 -3.95
N ASP A 229 -23.24 25.52 -3.32
CA ASP A 229 -23.34 26.96 -3.06
C ASP A 229 -22.84 27.85 -4.22
N GLN A 230 -22.56 27.25 -5.38
CA GLN A 230 -22.00 27.93 -6.53
C GLN A 230 -23.07 28.58 -7.40
N THR A 231 -23.27 29.88 -7.22
CA THR A 231 -24.06 30.73 -8.12
C THR A 231 -23.14 31.63 -8.96
N LEU A 232 -23.63 32.00 -10.14
CA LEU A 232 -23.03 33.02 -10.98
C LEU A 232 -23.78 34.34 -10.79
N ALA A 233 -23.17 35.29 -10.10
CA ALA A 233 -23.64 36.67 -10.05
C ALA A 233 -23.23 37.42 -11.33
N VAL A 234 -24.20 38.00 -12.05
CA VAL A 234 -23.92 38.73 -13.28
C VAL A 234 -24.08 40.23 -13.06
N VAL A 235 -23.01 40.98 -13.22
CA VAL A 235 -22.98 42.45 -13.04
C VAL A 235 -22.86 43.16 -14.37
N THR A 236 -23.09 44.47 -14.40
CA THR A 236 -22.92 45.27 -15.62
C THR A 236 -21.44 45.45 -15.94
N ALA A 237 -21.06 45.17 -17.20
CA ALA A 237 -19.74 45.49 -17.70
C ALA A 237 -19.51 46.99 -17.65
N ASN A 238 -18.30 47.40 -17.30
CA ASN A 238 -17.91 48.80 -17.38
C ASN A 238 -16.94 49.02 -18.54
N ALA A 239 -16.82 50.27 -18.99
CA ALA A 239 -15.87 50.63 -20.03
C ALA A 239 -14.40 50.39 -19.63
N HIS A 240 -14.11 50.04 -18.36
CA HIS A 240 -12.77 49.77 -17.88
C HIS A 240 -12.29 48.36 -18.20
N ALA A 241 -13.19 47.37 -18.17
CA ALA A 241 -12.90 45.97 -18.46
C ALA A 241 -12.35 45.78 -19.87
N SER A 242 -13.09 46.24 -20.90
CA SER A 242 -12.74 45.95 -22.29
C SER A 242 -11.39 46.52 -22.75
N ALA A 243 -10.94 47.64 -22.15
CA ALA A 243 -9.64 48.24 -22.46
C ALA A 243 -8.49 47.44 -21.83
N LEU A 244 -8.63 47.04 -20.55
CA LEU A 244 -7.66 46.18 -19.87
C LEU A 244 -7.64 44.77 -20.46
N GLU A 245 -8.78 44.22 -20.85
CA GLU A 245 -8.87 42.95 -21.58
C GLU A 245 -8.11 43.00 -22.90
N SER A 246 -8.26 44.09 -23.67
CA SER A 246 -7.52 44.27 -24.92
C SER A 246 -6.01 44.39 -24.69
N ALA A 247 -5.60 44.95 -23.55
CA ALA A 247 -4.20 45.15 -23.20
C ALA A 247 -3.54 43.92 -22.57
N LEU A 248 -4.27 43.18 -21.74
CA LEU A 248 -3.76 42.07 -20.91
C LEU A 248 -4.21 40.70 -21.43
N GLY A 249 -5.23 40.60 -22.28
CA GLY A 249 -5.79 39.32 -22.72
C GLY A 249 -6.50 38.53 -21.61
N LEU A 250 -6.96 39.20 -20.55
CA LEU A 250 -7.57 38.56 -19.38
C LEU A 250 -8.97 39.13 -19.12
N GLN A 251 -9.98 38.24 -19.11
CA GLN A 251 -11.37 38.57 -18.77
C GLN A 251 -11.70 38.07 -17.37
N VAL A 252 -11.58 38.94 -16.36
CA VAL A 252 -11.99 38.64 -14.98
C VAL A 252 -12.70 39.85 -14.39
N HIS A 253 -13.79 39.62 -13.65
CA HIS A 253 -14.66 40.68 -13.14
C HIS A 253 -13.91 41.77 -12.36
N TRP A 254 -12.99 41.41 -11.47
CA TRP A 254 -12.37 42.39 -10.57
C TRP A 254 -11.44 43.38 -11.31
N LEU A 255 -10.98 43.09 -12.53
CA LEU A 255 -10.26 44.07 -13.37
C LEU A 255 -11.13 45.29 -13.70
N THR A 256 -12.45 45.13 -13.72
CA THR A 256 -13.40 46.25 -13.88
C THR A 256 -13.21 47.30 -12.78
N GLU A 257 -12.67 46.92 -11.63
CA GLU A 257 -12.46 47.82 -10.51
C GLU A 257 -11.20 48.69 -10.65
N ILE A 258 -10.31 48.42 -11.62
CA ILE A 258 -9.07 49.19 -11.81
C ILE A 258 -9.29 50.40 -12.76
N PRO A 259 -8.97 51.64 -12.35
CA PRO A 259 -9.12 52.84 -13.19
C PRO A 259 -8.05 52.97 -14.30
N HIS A 260 -8.15 52.20 -15.40
CA HIS A 260 -7.15 52.16 -16.49
C HIS A 260 -6.83 53.50 -17.21
N GLN A 261 -7.70 54.50 -17.13
CA GLN A 261 -7.49 55.82 -17.74
C GLN A 261 -6.45 56.65 -16.99
N GLN A 262 -6.16 56.27 -15.74
CA GLN A 262 -5.20 56.92 -14.88
C GLN A 262 -3.86 56.20 -15.02
N VAL A 263 -2.98 56.76 -15.85
CA VAL A 263 -1.65 56.21 -16.10
C VAL A 263 -0.61 57.12 -15.47
N PHE A 264 0.28 56.53 -14.68
CA PHE A 264 1.34 57.21 -13.93
C PHE A 264 2.69 56.65 -14.41
N ASP A 265 3.40 57.43 -15.20
CA ASP A 265 4.72 57.07 -15.74
C ASP A 265 5.81 57.36 -14.70
N ALA A 266 6.50 56.33 -14.20
CA ALA A 266 7.52 56.50 -13.16
C ALA A 266 8.68 57.43 -13.58
N ASP A 267 8.99 57.53 -14.88
CA ASP A 267 10.03 58.44 -15.38
C ASP A 267 9.62 59.91 -15.15
N ALA A 268 8.31 60.20 -15.23
CA ALA A 268 7.76 61.52 -14.92
C ALA A 268 7.85 61.86 -13.43
N TYR A 269 7.99 60.85 -12.56
CA TYR A 269 8.22 60.99 -11.11
C TYR A 269 9.72 60.98 -10.76
N GLY A 270 10.61 60.95 -11.76
CA GLY A 270 12.05 61.09 -11.57
C GLY A 270 12.81 59.77 -11.52
N ALA A 271 12.19 58.66 -11.90
CA ALA A 271 12.89 57.41 -12.10
C ALA A 271 13.87 57.58 -13.28
N SER A 272 15.09 57.11 -13.09
CA SER A 272 16.20 57.26 -14.02
C SER A 272 16.36 56.07 -14.95
N GLY A 273 16.00 54.86 -14.49
CA GLY A 273 15.96 53.67 -15.32
C GLY A 273 17.34 53.23 -15.85
N ASP A 274 18.42 53.64 -15.19
CA ASP A 274 19.80 53.42 -15.64
C ASP A 274 20.48 52.17 -15.06
N GLY A 275 19.75 51.41 -14.23
CA GLY A 275 20.20 50.18 -13.56
C GLY A 275 21.21 50.43 -12.43
N VAL A 276 21.47 51.68 -12.06
CA VAL A 276 22.54 52.07 -11.12
C VAL A 276 22.03 53.03 -10.05
N THR A 277 21.14 53.94 -10.39
CA THR A 277 20.54 54.92 -9.49
C THR A 277 19.32 54.30 -8.84
N ASP A 278 19.22 54.38 -7.51
CA ASP A 278 18.07 53.85 -6.77
C ASP A 278 16.78 54.62 -7.14
N ASP A 279 15.92 53.95 -7.90
CA ASP A 279 14.64 54.45 -8.41
C ASP A 279 13.48 54.17 -7.45
N THR A 280 13.74 53.57 -6.27
CA THR A 280 12.70 53.16 -5.30
C THR A 280 11.75 54.31 -4.96
N GLU A 281 12.28 55.47 -4.58
CA GLU A 281 11.46 56.62 -4.16
C GLU A 281 10.60 57.13 -5.32
N ALA A 282 11.15 57.20 -6.54
CA ALA A 282 10.41 57.68 -7.71
C ALA A 282 9.29 56.72 -8.15
N ILE A 283 9.56 55.42 -8.14
CA ILE A 283 8.54 54.40 -8.44
C ILE A 283 7.46 54.38 -7.35
N GLN A 284 7.86 54.51 -6.08
CA GLN A 284 6.90 54.57 -4.97
C GLN A 284 6.07 55.85 -5.01
N ASP A 285 6.62 57.00 -5.41
CA ASP A 285 5.88 58.25 -5.59
C ASP A 285 4.83 58.12 -6.70
N ALA A 286 5.13 57.40 -7.79
CA ALA A 286 4.17 57.11 -8.84
C ALA A 286 3.04 56.17 -8.35
N LEU A 287 3.38 55.14 -7.56
CA LEU A 287 2.43 54.24 -6.90
C LEU A 287 1.54 55.00 -5.90
N ASP A 288 2.11 55.84 -5.04
CA ASP A 288 1.38 56.66 -4.08
C ASP A 288 0.47 57.69 -4.78
N ALA A 289 0.89 58.21 -5.94
CA ALA A 289 0.04 59.08 -6.77
C ALA A 289 -1.14 58.32 -7.38
N ALA A 290 -0.94 57.08 -7.81
CA ALA A 290 -2.02 56.21 -8.27
C ALA A 290 -3.01 55.91 -7.14
N GLU A 291 -2.52 55.59 -5.93
CA GLU A 291 -3.37 55.40 -4.74
C GLU A 291 -4.21 56.66 -4.45
N ALA A 292 -3.57 57.84 -4.43
CA ALA A 292 -4.23 59.11 -4.16
C ALA A 292 -5.33 59.46 -5.19
N ALA A 293 -5.23 58.92 -6.40
CA ALA A 293 -6.19 59.11 -7.48
C ALA A 293 -7.27 58.00 -7.56
N GLY A 294 -7.22 57.03 -6.63
CA GLY A 294 -8.19 55.95 -6.47
C GLY A 294 -7.82 54.65 -7.22
N GLY A 295 -6.56 54.49 -7.61
CA GLY A 295 -6.04 53.38 -8.40
C GLY A 295 -5.68 53.79 -9.82
N GLY A 296 -4.96 52.93 -10.53
CA GLY A 296 -4.52 53.20 -11.91
C GLY A 296 -3.48 52.22 -12.42
N ILE A 297 -2.85 52.55 -13.54
CA ILE A 297 -1.70 51.81 -14.07
C ILE A 297 -0.46 52.65 -13.78
N VAL A 298 0.51 52.09 -13.09
CA VAL A 298 1.85 52.69 -12.99
C VAL A 298 2.70 52.06 -14.08
N GLU A 299 3.12 52.85 -15.05
CA GLU A 299 3.96 52.39 -16.16
C GLU A 299 5.43 52.62 -15.84
N LEU A 300 6.24 51.61 -16.16
CA LEU A 300 7.68 51.61 -16.15
C LEU A 300 8.14 51.50 -17.61
N GLY A 301 8.98 52.42 -18.05
CA GLY A 301 9.56 52.47 -19.39
C GLY A 301 10.50 51.30 -19.70
N GLU A 302 11.04 51.27 -20.92
CA GLU A 302 11.99 50.26 -21.42
C GLU A 302 13.39 50.43 -20.78
N HIS A 303 13.47 50.22 -19.47
CA HIS A 303 14.58 50.63 -18.62
C HIS A 303 14.93 49.58 -17.56
N ASP A 304 16.15 49.69 -17.00
CA ASP A 304 16.57 48.96 -15.82
C ASP A 304 16.35 49.85 -14.60
N TYR A 305 15.32 49.59 -13.81
CA TYR A 305 15.05 50.34 -12.60
C TYR A 305 15.65 49.67 -11.38
N LEU A 306 16.63 50.31 -10.74
CA LEU A 306 17.22 49.79 -9.52
C LEU A 306 16.28 50.07 -8.33
N PHE A 307 15.96 49.09 -7.50
CA PHE A 307 15.04 49.28 -6.36
C PHE A 307 15.47 48.51 -5.10
N THR A 308 15.02 48.95 -3.92
CA THR A 308 15.15 48.22 -2.66
C THR A 308 13.87 47.45 -2.32
N SER A 309 12.72 48.14 -2.35
CA SER A 309 11.42 47.54 -2.01
C SER A 309 10.28 48.42 -2.47
N LEU A 310 9.17 47.84 -2.95
CA LEU A 310 8.01 48.59 -3.45
C LEU A 310 6.71 48.12 -2.80
N SER A 311 5.78 49.04 -2.56
CA SER A 311 4.41 48.74 -2.13
C SER A 311 3.41 49.12 -3.21
N ILE A 312 2.72 48.11 -3.75
CA ILE A 312 1.66 48.27 -4.74
C ILE A 312 0.33 48.53 -4.02
N PRO A 313 -0.30 49.69 -4.23
CA PRO A 313 -1.57 50.01 -3.58
C PRO A 313 -2.75 49.26 -4.20
N ALA A 314 -3.89 49.39 -3.53
CA ALA A 314 -5.19 48.94 -4.03
C ALA A 314 -5.48 49.41 -5.46
N ARG A 315 -6.18 48.55 -6.21
CA ARG A 315 -6.72 48.88 -7.55
C ARG A 315 -5.64 49.42 -8.50
N THR A 316 -4.41 48.93 -8.36
CA THR A 316 -3.24 49.42 -9.09
C THR A 316 -2.53 48.29 -9.80
N ILE A 317 -2.22 48.47 -11.08
CA ILE A 317 -1.35 47.57 -11.84
C ILE A 317 0.00 48.24 -12.01
N LEU A 318 1.08 47.62 -11.52
CA LEU A 318 2.44 47.96 -11.91
C LEU A 318 2.72 47.29 -13.26
N ARG A 319 3.04 48.06 -14.28
CA ARG A 319 3.18 47.58 -15.65
C ARG A 319 4.49 48.03 -16.27
N GLY A 320 5.18 47.15 -16.98
CA GLY A 320 6.37 47.47 -17.76
C GLY A 320 6.07 47.51 -19.26
N ALA A 321 7.09 47.82 -20.05
CA ALA A 321 7.05 47.73 -21.51
C ALA A 321 7.09 46.28 -22.03
N GLY A 322 7.60 45.35 -21.22
CA GLY A 322 7.65 43.92 -21.53
C GLY A 322 8.60 43.15 -20.63
N LYS A 323 8.41 41.83 -20.50
CA LYS A 323 9.23 40.93 -19.66
C LYS A 323 10.72 40.86 -19.98
N SER A 324 11.17 41.46 -21.07
CA SER A 324 12.58 41.59 -21.46
C SER A 324 13.01 43.03 -21.69
N GLU A 325 12.10 44.00 -21.50
CA GLU A 325 12.26 45.39 -21.89
C GLU A 325 12.32 46.31 -20.67
N THR A 326 11.56 45.98 -19.63
CA THR A 326 11.58 46.70 -18.35
C THR A 326 12.07 45.76 -17.27
N ARG A 327 13.14 46.11 -16.57
CA ARG A 327 13.71 45.28 -15.50
C ARG A 327 13.76 46.03 -14.19
N LEU A 328 13.09 45.48 -13.17
CA LEU A 328 13.30 45.88 -11.78
C LEU A 328 14.52 45.13 -11.24
N VAL A 329 15.62 45.82 -11.01
CA VAL A 329 16.87 45.26 -10.49
C VAL A 329 16.96 45.53 -8.99
N TYR A 330 17.04 44.51 -8.15
CA TYR A 330 17.18 44.72 -6.72
C TYR A 330 18.58 45.21 -6.32
N SER A 331 18.66 46.28 -5.51
CA SER A 331 19.91 47.00 -5.19
C SER A 331 20.79 46.39 -4.09
N GLY A 332 20.27 45.47 -3.28
CA GLY A 332 21.02 44.88 -2.16
C GLY A 332 21.11 45.75 -0.89
N GLU A 333 20.60 46.99 -0.91
CA GLU A 333 20.68 47.91 0.23
C GLU A 333 19.53 47.73 1.24
N ALA A 334 19.76 48.18 2.49
CA ALA A 334 18.73 48.12 3.53
C ALA A 334 17.67 49.19 3.29
N THR A 335 16.40 48.77 3.32
CA THR A 335 15.20 49.61 3.14
C THR A 335 15.28 50.95 3.87
N PRO A 336 14.84 52.05 3.25
CA PRO A 336 14.35 53.21 4.00
C PRO A 336 13.19 52.77 4.91
N ASP A 337 13.12 53.28 6.15
CA ASP A 337 12.00 53.01 7.06
C ASP A 337 10.69 53.61 6.48
N TYR A 338 10.03 52.90 5.56
CA TYR A 338 8.73 53.31 5.02
C TYR A 338 7.65 53.06 6.09
N PRO A 339 6.85 54.07 6.47
CA PRO A 339 6.05 54.06 7.70
C PRO A 339 4.71 53.28 7.63
N ARG A 340 4.61 52.24 6.79
CA ARG A 340 3.42 51.36 6.74
C ARG A 340 3.69 49.95 7.28
N SER A 341 4.65 49.79 8.21
CA SER A 341 4.94 48.49 8.83
C SER A 341 3.80 48.03 9.77
N ILE A 342 2.86 47.24 9.28
CA ILE A 342 1.99 46.41 10.14
C ILE A 342 2.78 45.18 10.67
N LEU A 343 3.96 44.89 10.13
CA LEU A 343 4.84 43.83 10.61
C LEU A 343 6.10 44.43 11.26
N PRO A 344 6.33 44.24 12.57
CA PRO A 344 7.59 44.63 13.18
C PRO A 344 8.72 43.81 12.56
N ARG A 345 9.82 44.48 12.19
CA ARG A 345 11.11 43.91 11.74
C ARG A 345 11.56 42.69 12.56
N GLU A 346 11.14 42.64 13.82
CA GLU A 346 11.35 41.58 14.82
C GLU A 346 10.78 40.21 14.42
N ALA A 347 9.66 40.19 13.67
CA ALA A 347 8.94 38.99 13.24
C ALA A 347 9.76 38.13 12.26
N PHE A 348 10.63 38.76 11.46
CA PHE A 348 11.55 38.07 10.56
C PHE A 348 12.91 37.76 11.20
N THR A 349 13.28 38.43 12.31
CA THR A 349 14.60 38.26 12.93
C THR A 349 14.66 37.20 14.04
N ASN A 350 13.53 36.76 14.62
CA ASN A 350 13.54 35.91 15.83
C ASN A 350 13.62 34.40 15.59
N ARG A 351 13.52 33.91 14.35
CA ARG A 351 13.62 32.48 14.04
C ARG A 351 14.60 32.17 12.93
N ASN A 352 15.74 32.85 12.91
CA ASN A 352 16.79 32.53 11.95
C ASN A 352 16.19 32.64 10.51
N TYR A 353 15.68 33.81 10.11
CA TYR A 353 15.48 34.16 8.70
C TYR A 353 16.36 35.40 8.49
N GLY A 354 17.50 35.22 7.82
CA GLY A 354 18.39 36.34 7.53
C GLY A 354 17.72 37.32 6.56
N GLU A 355 17.58 38.59 6.94
CA GLU A 355 17.37 39.76 6.08
C GLU A 355 16.18 39.73 5.09
N ALA A 356 15.02 40.24 5.55
CA ALA A 356 13.80 40.50 4.76
C ALA A 356 13.91 41.63 3.72
N ARG A 357 14.94 41.64 2.86
CA ARG A 357 15.34 42.84 2.11
C ARG A 357 14.98 42.88 0.62
N LYS A 358 14.41 41.82 0.02
CA LYS A 358 14.02 41.75 -1.41
C LYS A 358 12.49 41.69 -1.54
N LEU A 359 11.73 42.78 -1.53
CA LEU A 359 10.26 42.66 -1.37
C LEU A 359 9.48 43.62 -2.29
N VAL A 360 8.41 43.10 -2.90
CA VAL A 360 7.35 43.88 -3.57
C VAL A 360 6.03 43.48 -2.92
N PHE A 361 5.47 44.34 -2.07
CA PHE A 361 4.27 44.01 -1.28
C PHE A 361 3.01 44.59 -1.91
N SER A 362 1.87 43.91 -1.74
CA SER A 362 0.53 44.49 -1.93
C SER A 362 -0.33 44.17 -0.70
N ASP A 363 -0.97 45.19 -0.12
CA ASP A 363 -1.89 44.99 1.00
C ASP A 363 -3.36 44.83 0.55
N ASP A 364 -3.62 44.86 -0.77
CA ASP A 364 -4.98 44.98 -1.31
C ASP A 364 -5.28 43.98 -2.45
N PRO A 365 -6.52 43.45 -2.50
CA PRO A 365 -6.92 42.41 -3.45
C PRO A 365 -7.31 42.90 -4.85
N TYR A 366 -6.99 44.13 -5.22
CA TYR A 366 -7.17 44.62 -6.59
C TYR A 366 -5.84 45.08 -7.22
N ALA A 367 -4.72 44.58 -6.70
CA ALA A 367 -3.40 44.90 -7.20
C ALA A 367 -2.91 43.88 -8.24
N GLY A 368 -2.07 44.33 -9.17
CA GLY A 368 -1.48 43.47 -10.18
C GLY A 368 -0.10 43.91 -10.68
N ILE A 369 0.59 42.98 -11.33
CA ILE A 369 1.87 43.18 -12.00
C ILE A 369 1.76 42.61 -13.41
N ALA A 370 2.14 43.39 -14.43
CA ALA A 370 2.11 42.92 -15.81
C ALA A 370 3.30 43.39 -16.66
N ASP A 371 3.70 42.59 -17.65
CA ASP A 371 4.67 42.99 -18.68
C ASP A 371 6.03 43.45 -18.11
N LEU A 372 6.55 42.79 -17.06
CA LEU A 372 7.73 43.23 -16.28
C LEU A 372 8.80 42.16 -16.17
N ALA A 373 10.07 42.55 -16.08
CA ALA A 373 11.17 41.68 -15.63
C ALA A 373 11.56 42.08 -14.21
N ILE A 374 11.85 41.12 -13.34
CA ILE A 374 12.29 41.35 -11.96
C ILE A 374 13.54 40.52 -11.76
N ASP A 375 14.67 41.17 -11.52
CA ASP A 375 15.99 40.56 -11.39
C ASP A 375 16.63 40.96 -10.05
N SER A 376 17.46 40.09 -9.51
CA SER A 376 18.16 40.32 -8.26
C SER A 376 19.66 40.17 -8.44
N ASP A 377 20.35 41.29 -8.69
CA ASP A 377 21.81 41.36 -8.89
C ASP A 377 22.62 41.40 -7.58
N ALA A 378 22.06 40.95 -6.45
CA ALA A 378 22.76 40.97 -5.17
C ALA A 378 23.96 40.00 -5.16
N ILE A 379 25.09 40.42 -5.74
CA ILE A 379 26.33 39.65 -5.83
C ILE A 379 26.96 39.54 -4.44
N ARG A 380 27.11 38.30 -3.98
CA ARG A 380 27.83 37.94 -2.75
C ARG A 380 29.24 38.56 -2.72
N PRO A 381 29.58 39.40 -1.72
CA PRO A 381 30.97 39.77 -1.51
C PRO A 381 31.78 38.53 -1.13
N SER A 382 32.93 38.31 -1.80
CA SER A 382 33.84 37.19 -1.53
C SER A 382 34.33 37.08 -0.06
N THR A 383 34.07 38.11 0.75
CA THR A 383 34.49 38.26 2.14
C THR A 383 33.41 37.95 3.17
N ASP A 384 32.16 37.63 2.78
CA ASP A 384 31.11 37.29 3.75
C ASP A 384 31.27 35.85 4.26
N ASP A 385 31.98 35.73 5.38
CA ASP A 385 32.38 34.52 6.08
C ASP A 385 31.37 34.07 7.16
N ARG A 386 30.29 34.82 7.39
CA ARG A 386 29.29 34.56 8.45
C ARG A 386 28.07 33.75 8.00
N ARG A 387 27.89 33.52 6.71
CA ARG A 387 26.79 32.69 6.18
C ARG A 387 27.31 31.40 5.58
N ARG A 388 27.64 30.44 6.45
CA ARG A 388 27.48 29.04 6.07
C ARG A 388 25.98 28.79 5.95
N ILE A 389 25.61 28.16 4.86
CA ILE A 389 24.28 27.76 4.39
C ILE A 389 23.54 27.02 5.52
N HIS A 390 22.95 27.80 6.42
CA HIS A 390 22.08 27.41 7.51
C HIS A 390 20.77 28.17 7.27
N GLY A 391 19.96 27.78 6.28
CA GLY A 391 18.50 27.85 6.32
C GLY A 391 17.88 29.20 6.07
N TYR A 392 18.57 30.13 5.43
CA TYR A 392 18.03 31.46 5.17
C TYR A 392 17.66 31.59 3.71
N VAL A 393 16.48 31.09 3.38
CA VAL A 393 15.72 31.50 2.21
C VAL A 393 15.38 32.98 2.38
N VAL A 394 15.81 33.83 1.46
CA VAL A 394 15.37 35.23 1.39
C VAL A 394 14.42 35.33 0.20
N PRO A 395 13.10 35.46 0.41
CA PRO A 395 12.16 35.52 -0.70
C PRO A 395 12.18 36.89 -1.36
N VAL A 396 12.06 36.94 -2.69
CA VAL A 396 11.30 37.98 -3.39
C VAL A 396 9.83 37.68 -3.08
N ALA A 397 9.29 38.34 -2.06
CA ALA A 397 7.92 38.06 -1.63
C ALA A 397 6.95 39.01 -2.30
N PHE A 398 6.00 38.46 -3.04
CA PHE A 398 4.77 39.13 -3.48
C PHE A 398 3.69 38.72 -2.49
N ILE A 399 3.57 39.51 -1.43
CA ILE A 399 2.63 39.23 -0.35
C ILE A 399 1.34 39.95 -0.68
N GLY A 400 0.23 39.22 -0.67
CA GLY A 400 -1.13 39.74 -0.64
C GLY A 400 -1.84 39.39 0.67
N VAL A 401 -1.26 39.59 1.87
CA VAL A 401 -1.94 39.27 3.15
C VAL A 401 -1.36 40.00 4.39
N ALA A 402 -2.21 40.46 5.31
CA ALA A 402 -1.82 40.81 6.69
C ALA A 402 -1.76 39.57 7.62
N ARG A 403 -0.60 39.30 8.26
CA ARG A 403 -0.40 38.18 9.20
C ARG A 403 -0.41 38.63 10.66
N GLY A 404 -1.06 37.86 11.55
CA GLY A 404 -0.93 37.97 13.00
C GLY A 404 -0.74 36.61 13.67
N GLY A 405 0.27 36.50 14.55
CA GLY A 405 0.39 35.48 15.61
C GLY A 405 0.95 34.11 15.20
N HIS A 406 1.90 33.61 15.99
CA HIS A 406 2.77 32.47 15.70
C HIS A 406 2.28 31.19 16.39
N ASP A 407 2.05 30.10 15.64
CA ASP A 407 2.43 28.69 15.93
C ASP A 407 1.66 27.60 15.13
N ASP A 408 0.71 27.96 14.27
CA ASP A 408 0.17 27.09 13.20
C ASP A 408 0.10 27.90 11.89
N TYR A 409 0.27 27.26 10.72
CA TYR A 409 0.08 27.95 9.44
C TYR A 409 -1.36 28.50 9.32
N GLY A 410 -1.53 29.81 9.53
CA GLY A 410 -2.71 30.60 9.16
C GLY A 410 -3.85 30.66 10.20
N SER A 411 -4.08 31.84 10.81
CA SER A 411 -5.38 32.16 11.44
C SER A 411 -5.53 33.64 11.87
N ALA A 412 -5.47 34.57 10.92
CA ALA A 412 -6.44 35.67 10.93
C ALA A 412 -7.16 35.59 9.58
N PRO A 413 -8.51 35.51 9.54
CA PRO A 413 -9.22 35.53 8.27
C PRO A 413 -8.89 36.84 7.58
N VAL A 414 -8.27 36.78 6.40
CA VAL A 414 -8.51 37.81 5.40
C VAL A 414 -10.02 37.79 5.16
N PRO A 415 -10.70 38.94 5.03
CA PRO A 415 -12.12 38.96 4.72
C PRO A 415 -12.41 37.99 3.57
N ALA A 416 -13.44 37.14 3.73
CA ALA A 416 -13.80 36.08 2.77
C ALA A 416 -14.13 36.60 1.35
N ASP A 417 -14.22 37.92 1.22
CA ASP A 417 -14.55 38.75 0.06
C ASP A 417 -13.33 39.43 -0.60
N SER A 418 -12.10 38.95 -0.35
CA SER A 418 -10.91 39.37 -1.12
C SER A 418 -11.05 39.04 -2.61
N ALA A 419 -11.00 40.06 -3.47
CA ALA A 419 -11.26 39.93 -4.92
C ALA A 419 -10.15 39.30 -5.77
N GLY A 420 -8.86 39.51 -5.47
CA GLY A 420 -7.75 38.76 -6.08
C GLY A 420 -6.36 39.42 -6.15
N TYR A 421 -5.46 38.89 -6.98
CA TYR A 421 -4.23 39.55 -7.44
C TYR A 421 -3.85 39.00 -8.81
N LEU A 422 -3.10 39.79 -9.60
CA LEU A 422 -2.67 39.44 -10.96
C LEU A 422 -1.16 39.49 -11.11
N ILE A 423 -0.58 38.47 -11.72
CA ILE A 423 0.76 38.49 -12.30
C ILE A 423 0.64 37.96 -13.73
N LYS A 424 1.02 38.75 -14.73
CA LYS A 424 0.88 38.33 -16.12
C LYS A 424 2.00 38.82 -17.02
N ASN A 425 2.49 37.97 -17.92
CA ASN A 425 3.59 38.31 -18.83
C ASN A 425 4.81 38.88 -18.08
N VAL A 426 5.13 38.35 -16.90
CA VAL A 426 6.27 38.81 -16.10
C VAL A 426 7.42 37.79 -16.20
N HIS A 427 8.67 38.25 -16.21
CA HIS A 427 9.85 37.43 -15.96
C HIS A 427 10.36 37.72 -14.54
N ILE A 428 10.56 36.71 -13.70
CA ILE A 428 11.07 36.87 -12.34
C ILE A 428 12.29 35.98 -12.16
N GLU A 429 13.46 36.58 -11.97
CA GLU A 429 14.75 35.93 -11.75
C GLU A 429 15.34 36.29 -10.37
N ALA A 430 15.79 35.27 -9.65
CA ALA A 430 16.53 35.43 -8.40
C ALA A 430 17.96 34.86 -8.54
N SER A 431 18.88 35.65 -9.08
CA SER A 431 20.22 35.21 -9.51
C SER A 431 21.15 34.68 -8.39
N ASP A 432 20.87 34.96 -7.11
CA ASP A 432 21.74 34.60 -5.97
C ASP A 432 21.35 33.32 -5.23
N GLY A 433 20.38 32.55 -5.73
CA GLY A 433 19.90 31.36 -5.03
C GLY A 433 18.78 31.63 -4.01
N SER A 434 18.05 32.74 -4.18
CA SER A 434 16.87 33.12 -3.39
C SER A 434 15.56 32.50 -3.89
N ALA A 435 14.48 32.70 -3.12
CA ALA A 435 13.13 32.21 -3.42
C ALA A 435 12.20 33.26 -4.02
N VAL A 436 11.10 32.86 -4.66
CA VAL A 436 9.95 33.74 -4.90
C VAL A 436 8.76 33.17 -4.15
N ALA A 437 8.17 33.95 -3.24
CA ALA A 437 7.00 33.52 -2.48
C ALA A 437 5.82 34.43 -2.83
N MET A 438 4.75 33.85 -3.36
CA MET A 438 3.52 34.57 -3.72
C MET A 438 2.41 34.12 -2.80
N TYR A 439 1.81 35.02 -2.04
CA TYR A 439 0.79 34.70 -1.04
C TYR A 439 -0.56 35.31 -1.37
N THR A 440 -1.61 34.49 -1.37
CA THR A 440 -2.99 34.96 -1.48
C THR A 440 -3.97 34.15 -0.66
N THR A 441 -5.08 34.78 -0.28
CA THR A 441 -6.28 34.13 0.28
C THR A 441 -7.53 34.32 -0.62
N GLY A 442 -7.41 35.09 -1.71
CA GLY A 442 -8.49 35.45 -2.65
C GLY A 442 -8.33 34.76 -4.01
N ILE A 443 -8.71 35.42 -5.11
CA ILE A 443 -8.44 34.91 -6.47
C ILE A 443 -6.97 35.18 -6.84
N GLY A 444 -6.15 34.17 -7.02
CA GLY A 444 -4.80 34.35 -7.57
C GLY A 444 -4.76 34.06 -9.05
N VAL A 445 -4.33 35.03 -9.87
CA VAL A 445 -4.11 34.82 -11.31
C VAL A 445 -2.65 35.03 -11.63
N ILE A 446 -1.98 33.96 -12.08
CA ILE A 446 -0.61 33.99 -12.56
C ILE A 446 -0.58 33.33 -13.93
N GLU A 447 -0.30 34.11 -14.97
CA GLU A 447 -0.34 33.60 -16.34
C GLU A 447 0.77 34.09 -17.25
N ASP A 448 1.11 33.25 -18.23
CA ASP A 448 2.03 33.59 -19.33
C ASP A 448 3.37 34.19 -18.85
N SER A 449 3.80 33.81 -17.64
CA SER A 449 4.95 34.37 -16.93
C SER A 449 6.09 33.37 -16.82
N GLU A 450 7.33 33.87 -16.72
CA GLU A 450 8.54 33.07 -16.51
C GLU A 450 9.07 33.31 -15.10
N LEU A 451 9.34 32.23 -14.37
CA LEU A 451 9.79 32.21 -12.98
C LEU A 451 11.10 31.41 -12.90
N LEU A 452 12.24 32.10 -12.84
CA LEU A 452 13.58 31.51 -12.65
C LEU A 452 13.99 31.62 -11.17
N VAL A 453 13.67 30.59 -10.40
CA VAL A 453 13.71 30.65 -8.93
C VAL A 453 14.33 29.39 -8.35
N THR A 454 15.10 29.51 -7.27
CA THR A 454 15.85 28.35 -6.72
C THR A 454 15.18 27.68 -5.53
N HIS A 455 14.38 28.41 -4.75
CA HIS A 455 13.68 27.91 -3.56
C HIS A 455 12.22 28.37 -3.60
N SER A 456 11.25 27.48 -3.40
CA SER A 456 9.79 27.75 -3.33
C SER A 456 9.14 28.49 -4.50
N GLY A 457 7.91 28.07 -4.82
CA GLY A 457 7.02 28.77 -5.73
C GLY A 457 5.76 29.31 -5.04
N VAL A 458 4.70 29.51 -5.83
CA VAL A 458 3.43 30.15 -5.47
C VAL A 458 2.75 29.44 -4.29
N GLU A 459 2.40 30.16 -3.23
CA GLU A 459 1.68 29.65 -2.04
C GLU A 459 0.30 30.31 -1.94
N ALA A 460 -0.75 29.63 -2.38
CA ALA A 460 -2.11 30.17 -2.38
C ALA A 460 -3.04 29.47 -1.36
N SER A 461 -4.09 30.17 -0.94
CA SER A 461 -5.10 29.65 -0.02
C SER A 461 -6.52 30.10 -0.38
N ASN A 462 -7.48 29.17 -0.32
CA ASN A 462 -8.89 29.32 0.03
C ASN A 462 -9.95 29.76 -1.02
N ARG A 463 -9.68 30.41 -2.17
CA ARG A 463 -10.76 30.74 -3.15
C ARG A 463 -10.54 30.14 -4.54
N LEU A 464 -9.70 30.74 -5.37
CA LEU A 464 -9.38 30.24 -6.70
C LEU A 464 -7.94 30.59 -7.03
N THR A 465 -7.16 29.63 -7.52
CA THR A 465 -5.82 29.87 -8.05
C THR A 465 -5.77 29.45 -9.50
N ARG A 466 -5.57 30.42 -10.40
CA ARG A 466 -5.37 30.23 -11.82
C ARG A 466 -3.89 30.40 -12.13
N PHE A 467 -3.22 29.30 -12.42
CA PHE A 467 -1.80 29.23 -12.73
C PHE A 467 -1.65 28.59 -14.11
N ARG A 468 -1.53 29.41 -15.16
CA ARG A 468 -1.64 28.93 -16.55
C ARG A 468 -0.57 29.46 -17.50
N GLY A 469 -0.09 28.61 -18.40
CA GLY A 469 0.86 29.01 -19.44
C GLY A 469 2.20 29.52 -18.90
N ASN A 470 2.55 29.21 -17.65
CA ASN A 470 3.77 29.71 -17.02
C ASN A 470 4.95 28.79 -17.30
N GLU A 471 6.16 29.36 -17.26
CA GLU A 471 7.41 28.62 -17.28
C GLU A 471 8.13 28.78 -15.94
N VAL A 472 8.36 27.68 -15.22
CA VAL A 472 9.07 27.66 -13.94
C VAL A 472 10.35 26.86 -14.07
N ARG A 473 11.49 27.47 -13.76
CA ARG A 473 12.82 26.86 -13.92
C ARG A 473 13.62 26.90 -12.62
N ASN A 474 14.59 25.98 -12.53
CA ASN A 474 15.56 25.89 -11.43
C ASN A 474 14.94 25.49 -10.08
N MET A 475 13.82 24.75 -10.13
CA MET A 475 13.06 24.39 -8.93
C MET A 475 13.88 23.48 -8.00
N MET A 476 13.86 23.77 -6.70
CA MET A 476 14.34 22.88 -5.63
C MET A 476 13.29 22.61 -4.54
N ARG A 477 12.15 23.31 -4.55
CA ARG A 477 10.99 23.16 -3.65
C ARG A 477 9.69 23.15 -4.49
N PRO A 478 8.47 22.83 -3.97
CA PRO A 478 7.29 22.73 -4.84
C PRO A 478 7.10 24.03 -5.64
N GLY A 479 6.83 23.88 -6.94
CA GLY A 479 6.61 25.02 -7.83
C GLY A 479 5.31 25.76 -7.51
N THR A 480 4.36 25.05 -6.92
CA THR A 480 3.09 25.62 -6.45
C THR A 480 2.55 24.80 -5.28
N TYR A 481 2.07 25.48 -4.25
CA TYR A 481 1.38 24.90 -3.10
C TYR A 481 0.04 25.63 -2.91
N VAL A 482 -1.09 24.91 -3.05
CA VAL A 482 -2.42 25.49 -2.84
C VAL A 482 -3.15 24.75 -1.74
N SER A 483 -3.13 25.34 -0.54
CA SER A 483 -3.58 24.70 0.70
C SER A 483 -5.05 24.30 0.75
N SER A 484 -5.94 25.01 0.02
CA SER A 484 -7.35 24.69 -0.17
C SER A 484 -8.00 25.60 -1.24
N GLY A 485 -9.24 25.32 -1.63
CA GLY A 485 -10.01 26.10 -2.61
C GLY A 485 -10.00 25.44 -4.00
N ARG A 486 -10.23 26.22 -5.06
CA ARG A 486 -10.20 25.70 -6.43
C ARG A 486 -8.89 26.02 -7.13
N VAL A 487 -8.38 25.09 -7.93
CA VAL A 487 -7.12 25.27 -8.64
C VAL A 487 -7.32 25.00 -10.12
N TRP A 488 -6.96 25.97 -10.95
CA TRP A 488 -6.85 25.84 -12.39
C TRP A 488 -5.36 25.91 -12.76
N TYR A 489 -4.75 24.75 -12.98
CA TYR A 489 -3.33 24.56 -13.23
C TYR A 489 -3.11 23.99 -14.64
N GLU A 490 -2.92 24.85 -15.63
CA GLU A 490 -3.02 24.45 -17.04
C GLU A 490 -1.82 24.92 -17.88
N ASP A 491 -1.32 24.07 -18.78
CA ASP A 491 -0.30 24.41 -19.80
C ASP A 491 1.00 24.99 -19.24
N ASN A 492 1.38 24.64 -18.00
CA ASN A 492 2.63 25.12 -17.42
C ASN A 492 3.81 24.23 -17.81
N THR A 493 5.00 24.82 -17.92
CA THR A 493 6.26 24.10 -18.14
C THR A 493 7.15 24.22 -16.89
N LEU A 494 7.50 23.08 -16.28
CA LEU A 494 8.26 23.03 -15.03
C LEU A 494 9.59 22.30 -15.25
N THR A 495 10.71 22.94 -14.92
CA THR A 495 12.04 22.34 -15.04
C THR A 495 12.72 22.25 -13.67
N GLY A 496 12.92 21.01 -13.22
CA GLY A 496 13.66 20.68 -12.00
C GLY A 496 15.15 20.54 -12.28
N VAL A 497 15.97 20.74 -11.25
CA VAL A 497 17.43 20.60 -11.35
C VAL A 497 17.92 19.42 -10.52
N ASP A 498 18.84 18.64 -11.10
CA ASP A 498 19.48 17.54 -10.37
C ASP A 498 20.42 18.11 -9.30
N TYR A 499 19.99 17.97 -8.06
CA TYR A 499 20.71 18.47 -6.91
C TYR A 499 22.12 17.84 -6.80
N GLU A 500 22.28 16.56 -7.17
CA GLU A 500 23.53 15.81 -6.99
C GLU A 500 24.68 16.28 -7.87
N THR A 501 24.38 16.67 -9.12
CA THR A 501 25.37 17.26 -10.03
C THR A 501 25.72 18.71 -9.66
N TYR A 502 24.90 19.40 -8.87
CA TYR A 502 25.11 20.78 -8.46
C TYR A 502 26.00 20.94 -7.20
N VAL A 503 26.03 19.94 -6.30
CA VAL A 503 26.80 19.98 -5.02
C VAL A 503 28.30 20.28 -5.17
N PRO A 504 29.06 19.67 -6.11
CA PRO A 504 30.51 19.85 -6.18
C PRO A 504 30.94 21.27 -6.56
N THR A 505 30.06 22.05 -7.19
CA THR A 505 30.37 23.37 -7.77
C THR A 505 30.06 24.55 -6.86
N VAL A 506 29.09 24.43 -5.94
CA VAL A 506 28.61 25.57 -5.12
C VAL A 506 28.79 25.41 -3.61
N GLY A 507 29.28 24.25 -3.14
CA GLY A 507 29.73 24.11 -1.74
C GLY A 507 28.60 24.22 -0.70
N PHE A 508 27.43 23.65 -0.98
CA PHE A 508 26.31 23.59 -0.05
C PHE A 508 26.57 22.57 1.07
N ARG A 509 26.45 23.00 2.33
CA ARG A 509 26.37 22.10 3.49
C ARG A 509 24.92 22.04 3.96
N TRP A 510 24.44 20.81 4.09
CA TRP A 510 23.21 20.38 4.74
C TRP A 510 22.78 21.31 5.88
N ASN A 511 21.68 22.00 5.66
CA ASN A 511 20.81 22.51 6.70
C ASN A 511 19.41 22.26 6.11
N GLU A 512 18.52 21.55 6.77
CA GLU A 512 17.97 21.90 8.06
C GLU A 512 18.48 20.92 9.14
N ALA A 513 18.39 21.28 10.41
CA ALA A 513 18.77 20.38 11.50
C ALA A 513 17.74 19.25 11.65
N GLY A 514 17.70 18.31 10.69
CA GLY A 514 16.95 17.05 10.79
C GLY A 514 16.23 16.53 9.54
N GLY A 515 16.09 17.27 8.44
CA GLY A 515 15.14 16.87 7.39
C GLY A 515 15.34 17.48 6.00
N ALA A 516 14.56 16.90 5.10
CA ALA A 516 14.55 16.90 3.65
C ALA A 516 14.30 18.27 2.94
N ILE A 517 14.84 18.47 1.73
CA ILE A 517 14.38 19.52 0.79
C ILE A 517 13.19 18.93 0.00
N GLU A 518 11.95 19.27 0.37
CA GLU A 518 10.73 18.81 -0.31
C GLU A 518 10.66 19.28 -1.77
N HIS A 519 11.28 18.55 -2.69
CA HIS A 519 11.38 18.90 -4.10
C HIS A 519 10.25 18.20 -4.88
N ARG A 520 9.22 18.97 -5.30
CA ARG A 520 7.98 18.47 -5.94
C ARG A 520 7.54 19.30 -7.15
N TYR A 521 6.61 18.81 -7.98
CA TYR A 521 5.99 19.64 -9.03
C TYR A 521 5.03 20.67 -8.42
N ALA A 522 3.98 20.17 -7.76
CA ALA A 522 2.94 20.97 -7.11
C ALA A 522 2.22 20.14 -6.04
N ASP A 523 1.57 20.84 -5.09
CA ASP A 523 0.88 20.23 -3.95
C ASP A 523 -0.50 20.90 -3.70
N PHE A 524 -1.56 20.07 -3.65
CA PHE A 524 -2.97 20.44 -3.69
C PHE A 524 -3.79 19.76 -2.55
N PRO A 525 -3.41 19.94 -1.28
CA PRO A 525 -3.85 19.08 -0.18
C PRO A 525 -5.36 19.04 0.11
N ARG A 526 -6.13 20.10 -0.21
CA ARG A 526 -7.57 20.23 0.08
C ARG A 526 -8.30 21.01 -1.02
N ALA A 527 -7.99 20.72 -2.27
CA ALA A 527 -8.51 21.45 -3.41
C ALA A 527 -9.39 20.58 -4.32
N GLU A 528 -10.34 21.23 -4.97
CA GLU A 528 -10.89 20.78 -6.26
C GLU A 528 -9.98 21.37 -7.34
N SER A 529 -9.34 20.53 -8.14
CA SER A 529 -8.32 21.00 -9.10
C SER A 529 -8.56 20.49 -10.50
N TYR A 530 -8.28 21.36 -11.46
CA TYR A 530 -8.13 21.05 -12.87
C TYR A 530 -6.65 21.23 -13.23
N VAL A 531 -5.97 20.10 -13.43
CA VAL A 531 -4.54 20.02 -13.70
C VAL A 531 -4.34 19.43 -15.10
N ALA A 532 -4.10 20.28 -16.09
CA ALA A 532 -4.13 19.86 -17.49
C ALA A 532 -2.96 20.38 -18.34
N GLY A 533 -2.47 19.56 -19.28
CA GLY A 533 -1.50 20.01 -20.30
C GLY A 533 -0.12 20.42 -19.78
N ASN A 534 0.20 20.16 -18.51
CA ASN A 534 1.47 20.59 -17.92
C ASN A 534 2.62 19.70 -18.39
N THR A 535 3.79 20.28 -18.61
CA THR A 535 5.01 19.58 -19.01
C THR A 535 6.07 19.69 -17.93
N THR A 536 6.71 18.58 -17.57
CA THR A 536 7.86 18.58 -16.64
C THR A 536 9.12 17.99 -17.26
N ALA A 537 10.27 18.55 -16.91
CA ALA A 537 11.58 18.05 -17.34
C ALA A 537 12.63 18.23 -16.23
N GLY A 538 13.71 17.43 -16.27
CA GLY A 538 14.79 17.51 -15.30
C GLY A 538 14.68 16.46 -14.19
N VAL A 539 15.18 16.78 -13.00
CA VAL A 539 15.22 15.85 -11.85
C VAL A 539 14.59 16.52 -10.63
N PHE A 540 13.73 15.78 -9.93
CA PHE A 540 12.96 16.24 -8.78
C PHE A 540 13.12 15.27 -7.58
N GLY A 541 13.59 15.78 -6.45
CA GLY A 541 13.99 15.02 -5.26
C GLY A 541 15.50 15.06 -4.96
N SER A 542 15.90 14.95 -3.68
CA SER A 542 17.31 14.78 -3.27
C SER A 542 17.68 13.34 -2.92
N ALA A 543 18.98 13.09 -2.74
CA ALA A 543 19.57 11.77 -2.52
C ALA A 543 19.20 11.08 -1.18
N THR A 544 18.69 11.83 -0.19
CA THR A 544 18.80 11.43 1.23
C THR A 544 17.50 11.45 2.04
N GLY A 545 16.34 11.63 1.40
CA GLY A 545 15.10 11.96 2.12
C GLY A 545 13.80 11.45 1.50
N ASN A 546 12.71 11.75 2.22
CA ASN A 546 11.31 11.49 1.87
C ASN A 546 10.79 12.55 0.87
N GLU A 547 11.42 12.66 -0.30
CA GLU A 547 11.23 13.76 -1.26
C GLU A 547 11.07 13.25 -2.68
N GLY A 548 10.72 14.13 -3.62
CA GLY A 548 10.61 13.80 -5.04
C GLY A 548 9.24 13.27 -5.42
N GLU A 549 8.17 13.75 -4.76
CA GLU A 549 6.80 13.59 -5.22
C GLU A 549 6.55 14.45 -6.47
N GLY A 550 5.78 13.97 -7.45
CA GLY A 550 5.40 14.77 -8.61
C GLY A 550 4.27 15.76 -8.30
N LEU A 551 3.08 15.51 -8.87
CA LEU A 551 1.84 16.19 -8.48
C LEU A 551 1.26 15.51 -7.23
N LEU A 552 0.96 16.27 -6.18
CA LEU A 552 0.63 15.71 -4.88
C LEU A 552 -0.69 16.25 -4.31
N TRP A 553 -1.49 15.37 -3.71
CA TRP A 553 -2.65 15.71 -2.87
C TRP A 553 -2.43 15.10 -1.47
N GLN A 554 -2.10 15.93 -0.47
CA GLN A 554 -1.78 15.49 0.90
C GLN A 554 -2.47 16.31 2.01
N GLY A 555 -3.60 15.83 2.52
CA GLY A 555 -4.32 16.39 3.68
C GLY A 555 -3.77 15.91 5.04
N ALA A 556 -3.16 16.80 5.83
CA ALA A 556 -2.54 16.45 7.12
C ALA A 556 -3.51 16.36 8.33
N SER A 557 -4.78 16.76 8.19
CA SER A 557 -5.74 16.72 9.31
C SER A 557 -6.27 15.30 9.51
N ARG A 558 -6.04 14.75 10.70
CA ARG A 558 -6.35 13.37 11.12
C ARG A 558 -6.98 13.43 12.50
N LEU A 559 -8.30 13.44 12.59
CA LEU A 559 -8.99 13.79 13.83
C LEU A 559 -9.43 12.54 14.61
N ILE A 560 -10.21 11.67 13.98
CA ILE A 560 -10.78 10.47 14.60
C ILE A 560 -10.77 9.32 13.60
N TYR A 561 -10.42 8.12 14.06
CA TYR A 561 -10.70 6.87 13.39
C TYR A 561 -11.23 5.86 14.43
N ALA A 562 -12.49 5.44 14.29
CA ALA A 562 -13.20 4.67 15.32
C ALA A 562 -14.33 3.79 14.75
N ALA A 563 -14.93 2.97 15.62
CA ALA A 563 -16.13 2.21 15.31
C ALA A 563 -17.39 3.04 15.62
N VAL A 564 -18.46 2.81 14.87
CA VAL A 564 -19.77 3.43 15.13
C VAL A 564 -20.46 2.68 16.28
N ASP A 565 -21.05 3.39 17.24
CA ASP A 565 -21.89 2.76 18.27
C ASP A 565 -23.36 2.64 17.81
N ALA A 566 -23.87 3.72 17.21
CA ALA A 566 -25.20 3.79 16.63
C ALA A 566 -25.29 4.97 15.66
N ALA A 567 -26.25 4.91 14.73
CA ALA A 567 -26.57 6.04 13.87
C ALA A 567 -28.09 6.20 13.73
N GLY A 568 -28.52 7.44 13.52
CA GLY A 568 -29.86 7.76 13.03
C GLY A 568 -29.80 8.12 11.56
N ALA A 569 -30.93 8.55 10.97
CA ALA A 569 -30.95 8.97 9.57
C ALA A 569 -29.96 10.11 9.27
N GLN A 570 -29.78 11.08 10.19
CA GLN A 570 -28.90 12.25 10.03
C GLN A 570 -27.91 12.42 11.19
N THR A 571 -27.62 11.34 11.92
CA THR A 571 -26.75 11.40 13.11
C THR A 571 -25.79 10.22 13.16
N LEU A 572 -24.63 10.42 13.80
CA LEU A 572 -23.68 9.36 14.12
C LEU A 572 -23.29 9.49 15.60
N THR A 573 -23.43 8.41 16.36
CA THR A 573 -23.09 8.33 17.78
C THR A 573 -21.85 7.48 17.97
N ASP A 574 -20.92 8.01 18.76
CA ASP A 574 -19.76 7.32 19.34
C ASP A 574 -19.66 7.78 20.80
N THR A 575 -19.90 6.86 21.72
CA THR A 575 -19.98 7.13 23.16
C THR A 575 -18.62 7.27 23.83
N ASP A 576 -17.56 6.79 23.18
CA ASP A 576 -16.18 6.93 23.61
C ASP A 576 -15.50 8.17 22.99
N ALA A 577 -16.10 8.73 21.93
CA ALA A 577 -15.66 9.99 21.35
C ALA A 577 -15.80 11.16 22.34
N ALA A 578 -14.96 12.18 22.12
CA ALA A 578 -14.99 13.45 22.83
C ALA A 578 -15.09 14.60 21.83
N TYR A 579 -16.16 14.61 21.02
CA TYR A 579 -16.30 15.63 19.99
C TYR A 579 -16.42 17.03 20.61
N THR A 580 -15.99 18.01 19.84
CA THR A 580 -15.99 19.43 20.20
C THR A 580 -16.56 20.26 19.04
N SER A 581 -16.78 21.56 19.25
CA SER A 581 -17.19 22.45 18.16
C SER A 581 -16.18 22.54 17.01
N GLY A 582 -14.93 22.11 17.21
CA GLY A 582 -13.89 22.08 16.16
C GLY A 582 -14.10 21.03 15.07
N TYR A 583 -15.10 20.15 15.23
CA TYR A 583 -15.51 19.16 14.23
C TYR A 583 -16.59 19.69 13.27
N VAL A 584 -17.25 20.81 13.56
CA VAL A 584 -18.24 21.40 12.65
C VAL A 584 -17.53 21.87 11.37
N GLY A 585 -18.10 21.53 10.20
CA GLY A 585 -17.50 21.75 8.89
C GLY A 585 -16.44 20.72 8.47
N ARG A 586 -16.22 19.67 9.28
CA ARG A 586 -15.38 18.52 8.93
C ARG A 586 -16.22 17.45 8.23
N GLN A 587 -15.54 16.59 7.49
CA GLN A 587 -16.16 15.46 6.81
C GLN A 587 -16.11 14.23 7.71
N VAL A 588 -17.24 13.54 7.84
CA VAL A 588 -17.30 12.18 8.37
C VAL A 588 -17.45 11.20 7.20
N MET A 589 -16.70 10.11 7.23
CA MET A 589 -16.67 9.10 6.16
C MET A 589 -16.85 7.70 6.77
N ILE A 590 -17.73 6.88 6.21
CA ILE A 590 -17.82 5.46 6.56
C ILE A 590 -16.79 4.69 5.74
N ASN A 591 -15.80 4.12 6.42
CA ASN A 591 -14.66 3.46 5.80
C ASN A 591 -14.62 1.94 6.06
N GLY A 592 -15.67 1.37 6.63
CA GLY A 592 -15.83 -0.08 6.79
C GLY A 592 -17.26 -0.43 7.19
N GLY A 593 -17.67 -1.67 6.91
CA GLY A 593 -18.98 -2.21 7.31
C GLY A 593 -20.16 -1.56 6.57
N ARG A 594 -21.35 -1.58 7.21
CA ARG A 594 -22.59 -1.08 6.60
C ARG A 594 -22.49 0.41 6.26
N GLY A 595 -22.85 0.78 5.04
CA GLY A 595 -22.81 2.16 4.56
C GLY A 595 -21.42 2.64 4.09
N LEU A 596 -20.46 1.74 3.92
CA LEU A 596 -19.15 1.99 3.32
C LEU A 596 -19.26 2.86 2.06
N GLY A 597 -18.40 3.88 1.96
CA GLY A 597 -18.34 4.78 0.81
C GLY A 597 -19.13 6.08 0.98
N GLN A 598 -19.99 6.20 1.99
CA GLN A 598 -20.73 7.44 2.22
C GLN A 598 -19.95 8.46 3.08
N HIS A 599 -20.04 9.73 2.69
CA HIS A 599 -19.54 10.86 3.48
C HIS A 599 -20.60 11.92 3.74
N ARG A 600 -20.45 12.68 4.83
CA ARG A 600 -21.35 13.79 5.22
C ARG A 600 -20.55 14.93 5.84
N ILE A 601 -21.10 16.14 5.84
CA ILE A 601 -20.53 17.30 6.54
C ILE A 601 -21.18 17.46 7.91
N ILE A 602 -20.34 17.63 8.93
CA ILE A 602 -20.80 17.80 10.31
C ILE A 602 -21.34 19.22 10.49
N THR A 603 -22.62 19.35 10.83
CA THR A 603 -23.30 20.65 11.06
C THR A 603 -23.37 21.03 12.53
N ALA A 604 -23.40 20.05 13.44
CA ALA A 604 -23.29 20.25 14.88
C ALA A 604 -22.71 19.01 15.57
N ALA A 605 -22.16 19.18 16.78
CA ALA A 605 -21.63 18.07 17.58
C ALA A 605 -21.94 18.26 19.07
N THR A 606 -22.38 17.19 19.73
CA THR A 606 -22.33 17.04 21.20
C THR A 606 -21.03 16.33 21.58
N SER A 607 -20.81 15.95 22.85
CA SER A 607 -19.60 15.18 23.19
C SER A 607 -19.54 13.79 22.54
N THR A 608 -20.68 13.20 22.18
CA THR A 608 -20.79 11.80 21.74
C THR A 608 -21.63 11.61 20.46
N GLU A 609 -22.17 12.67 19.88
CA GLU A 609 -23.02 12.58 18.69
C GLU A 609 -22.71 13.71 17.71
N LEU A 610 -22.60 13.34 16.44
CA LEU A 610 -22.49 14.24 15.30
C LEU A 610 -23.86 14.39 14.62
N GLN A 611 -24.19 15.62 14.25
CA GLN A 611 -25.32 15.97 13.39
C GLN A 611 -24.79 16.31 11.99
N LEU A 612 -25.49 15.83 10.97
CA LEU A 612 -25.02 15.82 9.58
C LEU A 612 -25.84 16.80 8.74
N ASP A 613 -25.30 17.20 7.60
CA ASP A 613 -25.94 18.10 6.62
C ASP A 613 -27.10 17.43 5.86
N GLU A 614 -27.00 16.13 5.62
CA GLU A 614 -28.04 15.34 4.94
C GLU A 614 -28.15 13.91 5.49
N PRO A 615 -29.26 13.19 5.20
CA PRO A 615 -29.44 11.82 5.70
C PRO A 615 -28.46 10.83 5.07
N TRP A 616 -28.09 9.77 5.79
CA TRP A 616 -27.47 8.58 5.22
C TRP A 616 -28.45 7.88 4.27
N ASP A 617 -27.96 7.49 3.10
CA ASP A 617 -28.71 6.63 2.16
C ASP A 617 -28.79 5.21 2.72
N ILE A 618 -27.68 4.75 3.33
CA ILE A 618 -27.61 3.52 4.11
C ILE A 618 -27.14 3.89 5.52
N VAL A 619 -28.04 3.79 6.49
CA VAL A 619 -27.73 4.12 7.89
C VAL A 619 -26.65 3.15 8.41
N PRO A 620 -25.47 3.65 8.84
CA PRO A 620 -24.41 2.81 9.40
C PRO A 620 -24.81 2.24 10.77
N ASP A 621 -24.13 1.18 11.20
CA ASP A 621 -24.44 0.51 12.47
C ASP A 621 -23.15 0.08 13.20
N ALA A 622 -23.29 -0.74 14.24
CA ALA A 622 -22.15 -1.20 15.04
C ALA A 622 -21.15 -2.10 14.30
N THR A 623 -21.44 -2.49 13.06
CA THR A 623 -20.49 -3.16 12.16
C THR A 623 -19.62 -2.17 11.37
N SER A 624 -20.00 -0.88 11.39
CA SER A 624 -19.35 0.17 10.60
C SER A 624 -18.16 0.79 11.34
N THR A 625 -17.15 1.19 10.57
CA THR A 625 -16.08 2.08 11.04
C THR A 625 -16.17 3.41 10.31
N TYR A 626 -15.73 4.47 10.98
CA TYR A 626 -15.75 5.82 10.43
C TYR A 626 -14.47 6.58 10.73
N THR A 627 -14.18 7.56 9.88
CA THR A 627 -13.14 8.57 10.11
C THR A 627 -13.72 9.96 10.05
N VAL A 628 -13.14 10.89 10.80
CA VAL A 628 -13.43 12.32 10.71
C VAL A 628 -12.18 13.08 10.35
N ASP A 629 -12.27 13.85 9.28
CA ASP A 629 -11.12 14.49 8.64
C ASP A 629 -11.44 15.92 8.17
N ALA A 630 -10.42 16.65 7.71
CA ALA A 630 -10.68 17.81 6.88
C ALA A 630 -11.39 17.39 5.58
N LEU A 631 -11.92 18.38 4.84
CA LEU A 631 -12.49 18.12 3.51
C LEU A 631 -11.47 17.38 2.65
N THR A 632 -11.95 16.29 2.05
CA THR A 632 -11.16 15.34 1.26
C THR A 632 -10.89 15.91 -0.12
N ALA A 633 -9.77 15.53 -0.76
CA ALA A 633 -9.54 15.84 -2.17
C ALA A 633 -10.59 15.10 -3.01
N HIS A 634 -11.44 15.83 -3.72
CA HIS A 634 -12.50 15.26 -4.55
C HIS A 634 -12.70 16.07 -5.83
N HIS A 635 -13.30 15.44 -6.84
CA HIS A 635 -13.57 16.04 -8.14
C HIS A 635 -12.33 16.67 -8.80
N ASN A 636 -11.15 16.08 -8.56
CA ASN A 636 -9.93 16.52 -9.21
C ASN A 636 -9.85 15.93 -10.63
N ILE A 637 -9.51 16.76 -11.60
CA ILE A 637 -9.35 16.41 -13.00
C ILE A 637 -7.86 16.57 -13.35
N VAL A 638 -7.16 15.47 -13.56
CA VAL A 638 -5.73 15.43 -13.89
C VAL A 638 -5.56 14.82 -15.27
N ILE A 639 -5.43 15.65 -16.31
CA ILE A 639 -5.53 15.18 -17.70
C ILE A 639 -4.43 15.69 -18.63
N GLY A 640 -3.98 14.84 -19.56
CA GLY A 640 -3.10 15.27 -20.65
C GLY A 640 -1.75 15.88 -20.20
N ASN A 641 -1.28 15.59 -18.99
CA ASN A 641 0.01 16.09 -18.51
C ASN A 641 1.17 15.23 -19.07
N HIS A 642 2.29 15.87 -19.38
CA HIS A 642 3.52 15.23 -19.88
C HIS A 642 4.63 15.34 -18.83
N LEU A 643 4.71 14.34 -17.96
CA LEU A 643 5.60 14.31 -16.80
C LEU A 643 6.87 13.51 -17.14
N ALA A 644 7.92 14.19 -17.60
CA ALA A 644 9.23 13.58 -17.89
C ALA A 644 10.33 13.98 -16.89
N GLY A 645 9.97 14.69 -15.82
CA GLY A 645 10.85 14.95 -14.68
C GLY A 645 11.12 13.68 -13.89
N GLN A 646 12.39 13.34 -13.67
CA GLN A 646 12.77 12.16 -12.89
C GLN A 646 12.40 12.39 -11.42
N THR A 647 11.33 11.74 -10.96
CA THR A 647 10.88 11.79 -9.56
C THR A 647 11.52 10.64 -8.77
N ASN A 648 11.81 10.86 -7.48
CA ASN A 648 12.21 9.76 -6.58
C ASN A 648 11.02 8.89 -6.14
N LYS A 649 9.80 9.46 -6.15
CA LYS A 649 8.53 8.84 -5.76
C LYS A 649 7.53 8.86 -6.92
N GLY A 650 6.23 8.72 -6.65
CA GLY A 650 5.16 8.79 -7.65
C GLY A 650 5.14 10.11 -8.43
N GLY A 651 4.82 10.02 -9.72
CA GLY A 651 4.64 11.19 -10.60
C GLY A 651 3.30 11.89 -10.39
N ILE A 652 2.25 11.14 -10.07
CA ILE A 652 0.94 11.64 -9.64
C ILE A 652 0.58 10.91 -8.35
N MET A 653 0.25 11.64 -7.29
CA MET A 653 0.11 11.07 -5.96
C MET A 653 -1.09 11.65 -5.23
N PHE A 654 -2.15 10.85 -5.12
CA PHE A 654 -3.18 11.06 -4.11
C PHE A 654 -2.70 10.35 -2.85
N TYR A 655 -1.98 11.09 -2.00
CA TYR A 655 -1.15 10.52 -0.94
C TYR A 655 -1.93 10.28 0.37
N THR A 656 -3.02 11.02 0.57
CA THR A 656 -3.95 10.83 1.68
C THR A 656 -5.37 10.69 1.13
N LYS A 657 -6.39 10.73 2.00
CA LYS A 657 -7.81 10.69 1.64
C LYS A 657 -8.13 11.41 0.32
N ASP A 658 -8.72 10.65 -0.58
CA ASP A 658 -9.24 11.10 -1.86
C ASP A 658 -10.54 10.38 -2.21
N TYR A 659 -11.43 11.08 -2.92
CA TYR A 659 -12.76 10.58 -3.28
C TYR A 659 -13.15 11.08 -4.67
N ASP A 660 -13.44 10.16 -5.60
CA ASP A 660 -14.01 10.46 -6.91
C ASP A 660 -13.16 11.46 -7.74
N ASN A 661 -11.97 11.01 -8.13
CA ASN A 661 -11.00 11.80 -8.93
C ASN A 661 -10.78 11.18 -10.30
N ILE A 662 -10.36 12.00 -11.27
CA ILE A 662 -10.11 11.61 -12.66
C ILE A 662 -8.63 11.81 -12.98
N ILE A 663 -7.97 10.74 -13.41
CA ILE A 663 -6.58 10.74 -13.87
C ILE A 663 -6.55 10.10 -15.26
N GLU A 664 -6.66 10.90 -16.32
CA GLU A 664 -6.83 10.39 -17.68
C GLU A 664 -5.81 10.93 -18.68
N GLY A 665 -5.28 10.08 -19.55
CA GLY A 665 -4.51 10.53 -20.73
C GLY A 665 -3.17 11.17 -20.41
N ASN A 666 -2.60 10.95 -19.22
CA ASN A 666 -1.30 11.51 -18.85
C ASN A 666 -0.15 10.65 -19.38
N THR A 667 0.96 11.28 -19.75
CA THR A 667 2.21 10.61 -20.13
C THR A 667 3.23 10.80 -19.02
N LEU A 668 3.69 9.70 -18.42
CA LEU A 668 4.66 9.68 -17.34
C LEU A 668 5.91 8.92 -17.80
N HIS A 669 7.07 9.58 -17.79
CA HIS A 669 8.33 8.97 -18.16
C HIS A 669 9.38 9.16 -17.06
N ASN A 670 9.97 8.05 -16.62
CA ASN A 670 10.90 7.99 -15.49
C ASN A 670 10.35 8.60 -14.19
N THR A 671 9.08 8.30 -13.92
CA THR A 671 8.43 8.69 -12.66
C THR A 671 8.04 7.43 -11.89
N GLY A 672 7.79 7.53 -10.59
CA GLY A 672 7.36 6.39 -9.77
C GLY A 672 5.93 5.90 -10.04
N GLY A 673 5.24 6.42 -11.06
CA GLY A 673 3.87 6.04 -11.45
C GLY A 673 2.77 6.85 -10.76
N ILE A 674 1.60 6.23 -10.57
CA ILE A 674 0.38 6.87 -10.01
C ILE A 674 0.05 6.21 -8.68
N TRP A 675 0.09 6.96 -7.58
CA TRP A 675 -0.07 6.42 -6.23
C TRP A 675 -1.39 6.88 -5.63
N MET A 676 -2.12 5.94 -5.05
CA MET A 676 -3.40 6.14 -4.37
C MET A 676 -3.25 5.90 -2.87
N ALA A 677 -4.07 6.56 -2.08
CA ALA A 677 -3.96 6.48 -0.63
C ALA A 677 -4.49 5.17 -0.06
N ALA A 678 -3.70 4.51 0.82
CA ALA A 678 -4.10 3.26 1.46
C ALA A 678 -3.35 3.00 2.79
N ASN A 679 -3.19 4.03 3.63
CA ASN A 679 -2.41 3.93 4.86
C ASN A 679 -3.27 3.96 6.12
N GLN A 680 -3.18 2.91 6.93
CA GLN A 680 -3.82 2.82 8.26
C GLN A 680 -2.74 2.65 9.34
N ASN A 681 -2.92 3.32 10.49
CA ASN A 681 -1.97 3.22 11.61
C ASN A 681 -2.68 2.86 12.92
N ASP A 682 -1.97 2.15 13.80
CA ASP A 682 -2.43 1.75 15.15
C ASP A 682 -2.57 2.92 16.15
N ASP A 683 -2.28 4.16 15.74
CA ASP A 683 -2.40 5.34 16.60
C ASP A 683 -3.84 5.85 16.76
N GLY A 684 -4.80 5.20 16.11
CA GLY A 684 -6.23 5.51 16.17
C GLY A 684 -6.61 6.82 15.48
N LYS A 685 -5.76 7.35 14.60
CA LYS A 685 -5.97 8.67 13.96
C LYS A 685 -5.83 8.66 12.45
N ARG A 686 -5.21 7.64 11.85
CA ARG A 686 -4.94 7.60 10.41
C ARG A 686 -5.68 6.44 9.75
N ALA A 687 -6.65 6.80 8.91
CA ALA A 687 -7.25 5.95 7.89
C ALA A 687 -7.28 6.74 6.58
N ASP A 688 -6.18 6.68 5.82
CA ASP A 688 -6.13 7.28 4.49
C ASP A 688 -6.79 6.31 3.49
N TYR A 689 -7.64 6.83 2.60
CA TYR A 689 -8.44 6.04 1.66
C TYR A 689 -8.48 6.68 0.26
N SER A 690 -8.77 5.88 -0.75
CA SER A 690 -8.96 6.31 -2.14
C SER A 690 -10.15 5.60 -2.75
N TYR A 691 -11.27 6.30 -2.91
CA TYR A 691 -12.52 5.70 -3.34
C TYR A 691 -13.01 6.28 -4.66
N PHE A 692 -13.53 5.42 -5.53
CA PHE A 692 -14.17 5.76 -6.79
C PHE A 692 -13.31 6.59 -7.77
N SER A 693 -12.00 6.55 -7.64
CA SER A 693 -11.08 7.24 -8.55
C SER A 693 -10.96 6.48 -9.88
N TYR A 694 -11.03 7.23 -10.98
CA TYR A 694 -10.95 6.76 -12.36
C TYR A 694 -9.57 7.06 -12.96
N ILE A 695 -8.81 6.01 -13.26
CA ILE A 695 -7.42 6.08 -13.72
C ILE A 695 -7.35 5.43 -15.09
N ALA A 696 -7.42 6.24 -16.15
CA ALA A 696 -7.62 5.73 -17.51
C ALA A 696 -6.61 6.26 -18.54
N ASP A 697 -6.30 5.44 -19.55
CA ASP A 697 -5.58 5.86 -20.76
C ASP A 697 -4.22 6.57 -20.51
N ASN A 698 -3.58 6.30 -19.37
CA ASN A 698 -2.26 6.87 -19.06
C ASN A 698 -1.16 6.02 -19.69
N THR A 699 -0.11 6.69 -20.20
CA THR A 699 1.09 6.04 -20.73
C THR A 699 2.26 6.22 -19.77
N LEU A 700 2.76 5.14 -19.19
CA LEU A 700 3.80 5.12 -18.17
C LEU A 700 5.03 4.34 -18.67
N SER A 701 6.23 4.91 -18.54
CA SER A 701 7.46 4.19 -18.92
C SER A 701 8.69 4.55 -18.08
N GLY A 702 9.64 3.61 -18.00
CA GLY A 702 10.90 3.79 -17.24
C GLY A 702 10.71 3.60 -15.74
N SER A 703 11.67 4.03 -14.92
CA SER A 703 11.55 4.03 -13.45
C SER A 703 11.69 5.42 -12.88
N SER A 704 11.27 5.58 -11.63
CA SER A 704 11.82 6.64 -10.77
C SER A 704 13.35 6.69 -10.78
N LYS A 705 13.91 7.77 -10.24
CA LYS A 705 15.35 8.06 -10.24
C LYS A 705 16.19 6.88 -9.67
N PRO A 706 17.11 6.27 -10.44
CA PRO A 706 17.90 5.11 -10.00
C PRO A 706 18.82 5.38 -8.80
N GLY A 707 19.01 4.38 -7.92
CA GLY A 707 20.02 4.39 -6.86
C GLY A 707 19.54 4.84 -5.48
N HIS A 708 18.23 5.00 -5.29
CA HIS A 708 17.66 5.49 -4.04
C HIS A 708 16.56 4.58 -3.49
N GLY A 709 16.36 4.65 -2.18
CA GLY A 709 15.57 3.72 -1.40
C GLY A 709 14.14 3.44 -1.87
N GLN A 710 13.51 4.30 -2.68
CA GLN A 710 12.16 4.09 -3.24
C GLN A 710 12.16 4.09 -4.79
N GLY A 711 13.34 4.18 -5.41
CA GLY A 711 13.59 4.73 -6.76
C GLY A 711 13.69 3.73 -7.94
N ASN A 712 13.16 2.52 -7.83
CA ASN A 712 13.16 1.55 -8.94
C ASN A 712 11.76 0.94 -9.15
N THR A 713 10.71 1.77 -9.16
CA THR A 713 9.35 1.29 -9.36
C THR A 713 8.60 2.15 -10.38
N LEU A 714 7.69 1.53 -11.10
CA LEU A 714 6.71 2.15 -11.97
C LEU A 714 5.42 1.36 -11.79
N ALA A 715 4.45 1.97 -11.12
CA ALA A 715 3.22 1.28 -10.78
C ALA A 715 2.03 2.21 -10.63
N ILE A 716 0.84 1.63 -10.75
CA ILE A 716 -0.45 2.23 -10.41
C ILE A 716 -0.99 1.46 -9.21
N GLY A 717 -1.25 2.10 -8.07
CA GLY A 717 -1.77 1.38 -6.90
C GLY A 717 -1.59 2.08 -5.55
N PRO A 718 -1.82 1.37 -4.43
CA PRO A 718 -1.67 1.93 -3.08
C PRO A 718 -0.23 2.36 -2.82
N GLY A 719 0.00 3.61 -2.40
CA GLY A 719 1.33 4.15 -2.12
C GLY A 719 1.42 5.00 -0.85
N VAL A 720 2.54 4.90 -0.14
CA VAL A 720 2.80 5.61 1.13
C VAL A 720 4.27 6.09 1.22
N ASP A 721 4.65 6.77 2.31
CA ASP A 721 6.05 7.15 2.60
C ASP A 721 6.89 5.90 2.86
N GLY A 722 7.37 5.31 1.76
CA GLY A 722 7.87 3.95 1.76
C GLY A 722 7.38 3.13 0.57
N GLY A 723 6.87 3.77 -0.49
CA GLY A 723 6.57 3.24 -1.82
C GLY A 723 5.20 2.59 -1.96
N ILE A 724 5.05 1.80 -3.02
CA ILE A 724 3.79 1.14 -3.38
C ILE A 724 3.48 0.02 -2.39
N VAL A 725 2.67 0.32 -1.39
CA VAL A 725 2.31 -0.55 -0.27
C VAL A 725 0.93 -0.17 0.25
N ALA A 726 0.10 -1.16 0.55
CA ALA A 726 -1.03 -0.98 1.45
C ALA A 726 -0.60 -1.30 2.89
N ALA A 727 -0.95 -0.44 3.85
CA ALA A 727 -0.58 -0.61 5.26
C ALA A 727 -1.85 -0.86 6.11
N PRO A 728 -2.33 -2.11 6.20
CA PRO A 728 -3.49 -2.46 7.03
C PRO A 728 -3.17 -2.38 8.53
N ALA A 729 -4.16 -1.95 9.32
CA ALA A 729 -4.11 -1.97 10.78
C ALA A 729 -5.17 -2.95 11.33
N ALA A 730 -4.76 -4.01 12.02
CA ALA A 730 -5.68 -5.07 12.44
C ALA A 730 -6.67 -4.65 13.55
N GLY A 731 -6.39 -3.57 14.27
CA GLY A 731 -7.17 -3.16 15.45
C GLY A 731 -8.54 -2.57 15.13
N LEU A 732 -8.71 -1.98 13.94
CA LEU A 732 -9.96 -1.43 13.42
C LEU A 732 -10.01 -1.82 11.93
N PRO A 733 -10.90 -2.71 11.49
CA PRO A 733 -10.96 -3.09 10.08
C PRO A 733 -11.55 -1.94 9.25
N SER A 734 -10.82 -1.46 8.25
CA SER A 734 -11.35 -0.51 7.26
C SER A 734 -10.81 -0.81 5.86
N THR A 735 -11.57 -0.41 4.86
CA THR A 735 -11.19 -0.46 3.45
C THR A 735 -10.40 0.79 3.11
N GLY A 736 -9.21 0.61 2.52
CA GLY A 736 -8.38 1.72 2.06
C GLY A 736 -8.70 2.10 0.61
N ILE A 737 -9.01 1.12 -0.24
CA ILE A 737 -9.35 1.35 -1.65
C ILE A 737 -10.71 0.73 -1.95
N PHE A 738 -11.63 1.52 -2.52
CA PHE A 738 -12.98 1.04 -2.83
C PHE A 738 -13.47 1.56 -4.18
N GLY A 739 -13.84 0.64 -5.08
CA GLY A 739 -14.45 1.00 -6.35
C GLY A 739 -13.60 1.81 -7.31
N ASN A 740 -12.27 1.86 -7.09
CA ASN A 740 -11.35 2.51 -8.02
C ASN A 740 -11.24 1.70 -9.32
N GLU A 741 -11.12 2.41 -10.43
CA GLU A 741 -11.05 1.83 -11.77
C GLU A 741 -9.72 2.18 -12.44
N VAL A 742 -9.00 1.16 -12.90
CA VAL A 742 -7.73 1.28 -13.63
C VAL A 742 -7.95 0.72 -15.03
N ARG A 743 -8.06 1.59 -16.03
CA ARG A 743 -8.52 1.22 -17.37
C ARG A 743 -7.59 1.66 -18.50
N GLY A 744 -7.38 0.86 -19.53
CA GLY A 744 -6.74 1.32 -20.77
C GLY A 744 -5.30 1.86 -20.62
N ASN A 745 -4.63 1.65 -19.48
CA ASN A 745 -3.31 2.23 -19.24
C ASN A 745 -2.23 1.39 -19.94
N GLU A 746 -1.24 2.06 -20.52
CA GLU A 746 -0.05 1.43 -21.09
C GLU A 746 1.17 1.63 -20.18
N LEU A 747 1.66 0.55 -19.56
CA LEU A 747 2.82 0.57 -18.67
C LEU A 747 3.96 -0.24 -19.29
N THR A 748 5.14 0.37 -19.43
CA THR A 748 6.39 -0.35 -19.75
C THR A 748 7.43 -0.09 -18.65
N SER A 749 7.62 -1.06 -17.77
CA SER A 749 8.51 -0.92 -16.61
C SER A 749 10.00 -1.12 -16.99
N ILE A 750 10.87 -1.25 -16.00
CA ILE A 750 12.34 -1.27 -16.16
C ILE A 750 12.96 -2.64 -16.48
N GLY A 751 12.14 -3.66 -16.73
CA GLY A 751 12.57 -5.03 -16.97
C GLY A 751 12.32 -5.94 -15.76
N THR A 752 12.10 -7.22 -16.02
CA THR A 752 11.81 -8.26 -15.01
C THR A 752 13.01 -8.61 -14.15
N ASP A 753 14.22 -8.40 -14.68
CA ASP A 753 15.47 -8.91 -14.11
C ASP A 753 16.35 -7.81 -13.48
N VAL A 754 15.76 -6.66 -13.13
CA VAL A 754 16.53 -5.53 -12.60
C VAL A 754 17.26 -5.94 -11.32
N PRO A 755 18.62 -5.93 -11.31
CA PRO A 755 19.38 -6.33 -10.13
C PRO A 755 19.14 -5.35 -8.98
N TYR A 756 18.96 -5.86 -7.78
CA TYR A 756 18.83 -5.05 -6.56
C TYR A 756 20.09 -5.16 -5.68
N GLY A 757 20.55 -4.03 -5.17
CA GLY A 757 21.71 -3.93 -4.27
C GLY A 757 21.36 -4.18 -2.80
N SER A 758 20.07 -4.17 -2.44
CA SER A 758 19.58 -4.40 -1.09
C SER A 758 18.18 -5.04 -1.07
N ALA A 759 17.80 -5.67 0.05
CA ALA A 759 16.44 -6.19 0.26
C ALA A 759 15.36 -5.08 0.25
N TYR A 760 15.75 -3.84 0.55
CA TYR A 760 14.85 -2.70 0.52
C TYR A 760 14.48 -2.33 -0.92
N GLU A 761 15.46 -2.27 -1.83
CA GLU A 761 15.22 -2.05 -3.27
C GLU A 761 14.38 -3.16 -3.90
N ALA A 762 14.64 -4.41 -3.52
CA ALA A 762 13.89 -5.57 -4.02
C ALA A 762 12.38 -5.39 -3.83
N ARG A 763 11.95 -4.94 -2.65
CA ARG A 763 10.53 -4.72 -2.31
C ARG A 763 9.80 -3.79 -3.29
N TYR A 764 10.49 -2.82 -3.89
CA TYR A 764 9.90 -1.83 -4.79
C TYR A 764 9.84 -2.31 -6.24
N VAL A 765 10.90 -2.98 -6.68
CA VAL A 765 10.97 -3.59 -8.01
C VAL A 765 9.92 -4.69 -8.13
N THR A 766 9.76 -5.51 -7.09
CA THR A 766 8.77 -6.59 -7.02
C THR A 766 7.32 -6.09 -6.90
N ARG A 767 7.09 -4.79 -7.04
CA ARG A 767 5.76 -4.15 -7.02
C ARG A 767 5.57 -3.22 -8.22
N SER A 768 6.32 -3.48 -9.29
CA SER A 768 6.15 -2.80 -10.57
C SER A 768 5.02 -3.46 -11.36
N GLY A 769 4.12 -2.66 -11.93
CA GLY A 769 2.87 -3.10 -12.54
C GLY A 769 1.64 -2.41 -11.93
N ILE A 770 0.47 -3.03 -12.03
CA ILE A 770 -0.73 -2.57 -11.32
C ILE A 770 -0.77 -3.24 -9.96
N VAL A 771 -0.92 -2.49 -8.87
CA VAL A 771 -1.01 -3.04 -7.51
C VAL A 771 -2.40 -2.75 -6.97
N VAL A 772 -3.18 -3.79 -6.72
CA VAL A 772 -4.51 -3.69 -6.11
C VAL A 772 -4.37 -3.61 -4.59
N SER A 773 -3.60 -4.53 -4.01
CA SER A 773 -3.19 -4.51 -2.61
C SER A 773 -1.87 -5.23 -2.43
N THR A 774 -1.34 -5.26 -1.21
CA THR A 774 -0.11 -5.97 -0.86
C THR A 774 -0.33 -6.99 0.26
N PRO A 775 0.45 -8.10 0.30
CA PRO A 775 0.25 -9.17 1.29
C PRO A 775 0.37 -8.68 2.73
N GLY A 776 -0.49 -9.20 3.60
CA GLY A 776 -0.43 -9.03 5.05
C GLY A 776 -1.65 -9.67 5.69
N GLU A 777 -1.50 -10.33 6.85
CA GLU A 777 -2.57 -11.09 7.52
C GLU A 777 -3.76 -10.18 7.94
N ALA A 778 -4.58 -9.78 6.97
CA ALA A 778 -5.77 -8.96 7.16
C ALA A 778 -6.99 -9.82 6.91
N SER A 779 -7.88 -9.89 7.90
CA SER A 779 -9.15 -10.63 7.80
C SER A 779 -10.28 -9.79 7.18
N TYR A 780 -9.94 -8.71 6.48
CA TYR A 780 -10.88 -7.71 5.96
C TYR A 780 -10.34 -7.09 4.65
N PRO A 781 -11.23 -6.55 3.80
CA PRO A 781 -10.84 -6.01 2.51
C PRO A 781 -10.12 -4.66 2.65
N MET A 782 -8.82 -4.62 2.35
CA MET A 782 -8.08 -3.37 2.18
C MET A 782 -8.41 -2.73 0.82
N ALA A 783 -8.50 -3.53 -0.23
CA ALA A 783 -9.00 -3.13 -1.53
C ALA A 783 -10.29 -3.92 -1.81
N LEU A 784 -11.37 -3.23 -2.18
CA LEU A 784 -12.68 -3.83 -2.42
C LEU A 784 -13.25 -3.35 -3.75
N GLY A 785 -13.75 -4.28 -4.57
CA GLY A 785 -14.53 -3.94 -5.76
C GLY A 785 -13.74 -3.14 -6.80
N MET A 786 -12.44 -3.37 -6.93
CA MET A 786 -11.65 -2.69 -7.96
C MET A 786 -11.94 -3.25 -9.35
N ILE A 787 -11.87 -2.39 -10.37
CA ILE A 787 -11.86 -2.80 -11.78
C ILE A 787 -10.47 -2.54 -12.35
N VAL A 788 -9.87 -3.57 -12.93
CA VAL A 788 -8.64 -3.48 -13.73
C VAL A 788 -8.99 -3.95 -15.13
N ALA A 789 -9.20 -3.02 -16.06
CA ALA A 789 -9.73 -3.35 -17.39
C ALA A 789 -8.84 -2.83 -18.53
N ASP A 790 -8.67 -3.59 -19.62
CA ASP A 790 -8.07 -3.11 -20.87
C ASP A 790 -6.63 -2.56 -20.75
N ASN A 791 -5.92 -2.85 -19.65
CA ASN A 791 -4.57 -2.34 -19.46
C ASN A 791 -3.56 -3.20 -20.20
N ARG A 792 -2.48 -2.56 -20.63
CA ARG A 792 -1.32 -3.22 -21.22
C ARG A 792 -0.09 -2.96 -20.37
N VAL A 793 0.43 -4.01 -19.73
CA VAL A 793 1.61 -3.92 -18.87
C VAL A 793 2.71 -4.80 -19.44
N ARG A 794 3.92 -4.25 -19.60
CA ARG A 794 5.10 -4.91 -20.18
C ARG A 794 6.34 -4.68 -19.32
N ASP A 795 7.27 -5.63 -19.34
CA ASP A 795 8.58 -5.55 -18.69
C ASP A 795 8.51 -5.22 -17.19
N ALA A 796 7.39 -5.54 -16.53
CA ALA A 796 7.16 -5.37 -15.11
C ALA A 796 7.36 -6.68 -14.35
N TYR A 797 7.55 -6.60 -13.03
CA TYR A 797 7.60 -7.82 -12.20
C TYR A 797 6.30 -8.60 -12.34
N ALA A 798 5.16 -7.93 -12.19
CA ALA A 798 3.86 -8.51 -12.53
C ALA A 798 3.01 -7.57 -13.38
N GLY A 799 2.11 -8.11 -14.18
CA GLY A 799 1.06 -7.30 -14.82
C GLY A 799 0.15 -6.67 -13.77
N VAL A 800 -0.34 -7.50 -12.85
CA VAL A 800 -1.12 -7.09 -11.68
C VAL A 800 -0.68 -7.84 -10.42
N HIS A 801 -0.67 -7.13 -9.29
CA HIS A 801 -0.42 -7.66 -7.95
C HIS A 801 -1.71 -7.65 -7.13
N LEU A 802 -2.02 -8.81 -6.58
CA LEU A 802 -3.19 -9.11 -5.77
C LEU A 802 -2.74 -9.80 -4.48
N ALA A 803 -3.51 -9.61 -3.42
CA ALA A 803 -3.23 -10.16 -2.10
C ALA A 803 -4.49 -10.66 -1.41
N ASP A 804 -4.34 -11.34 -0.29
CA ASP A 804 -5.42 -11.77 0.62
C ASP A 804 -6.34 -10.64 1.11
N SER A 805 -5.86 -9.40 1.02
CA SER A 805 -6.63 -8.18 1.30
C SER A 805 -7.27 -7.53 0.07
N SER A 806 -7.18 -8.17 -1.11
CA SER A 806 -7.85 -7.77 -2.36
C SER A 806 -9.15 -8.56 -2.52
N TYR A 807 -10.28 -7.88 -2.42
CA TYR A 807 -11.61 -8.49 -2.43
C TYR A 807 -12.39 -8.05 -3.66
N HIS A 808 -13.04 -9.02 -4.29
CA HIS A 808 -14.01 -8.80 -5.36
C HIS A 808 -13.46 -7.92 -6.48
N THR A 809 -12.19 -8.11 -6.85
CA THR A 809 -11.56 -7.39 -7.96
C THR A 809 -12.01 -8.00 -9.29
N LEU A 810 -12.34 -7.18 -10.28
CA LEU A 810 -12.57 -7.63 -11.65
C LEU A 810 -11.33 -7.36 -12.50
N LEU A 811 -10.82 -8.41 -13.13
CA LEU A 811 -9.79 -8.33 -14.16
C LEU A 811 -10.48 -8.51 -15.51
N ALA A 812 -10.56 -7.46 -16.33
CA ALA A 812 -11.22 -7.51 -17.64
C ALA A 812 -10.25 -7.21 -18.78
N ASP A 813 -10.12 -8.10 -19.77
CA ASP A 813 -9.49 -7.81 -21.06
C ASP A 813 -8.07 -7.18 -21.04
N ASN A 814 -7.31 -7.41 -19.97
CA ASN A 814 -5.94 -6.91 -19.84
C ASN A 814 -4.92 -7.74 -20.64
N ASP A 815 -3.93 -7.07 -21.21
CA ASP A 815 -2.74 -7.68 -21.82
C ASP A 815 -1.52 -7.55 -20.88
N PHE A 816 -1.31 -8.60 -20.08
CA PHE A 816 -0.17 -8.72 -19.17
C PHE A 816 0.96 -9.60 -19.73
N THR A 817 1.01 -9.81 -21.04
CA THR A 817 2.04 -10.66 -21.65
C THR A 817 3.42 -10.00 -21.63
N GLY A 818 4.49 -10.76 -21.34
CA GLY A 818 5.86 -10.23 -21.32
C GLY A 818 6.28 -9.55 -20.02
N ASN A 819 5.57 -9.80 -18.93
CA ASN A 819 6.01 -9.51 -17.56
C ASN A 819 6.65 -10.76 -16.93
N GLY A 820 7.22 -10.61 -15.74
CA GLY A 820 7.71 -11.75 -14.95
C GLY A 820 6.56 -12.71 -14.62
N GLU A 821 5.50 -12.17 -14.05
CA GLU A 821 4.22 -12.85 -13.86
C GLU A 821 3.09 -12.04 -14.52
N ALA A 822 2.08 -12.71 -15.08
CA ALA A 822 0.90 -11.99 -15.56
C ALA A 822 0.03 -11.52 -14.37
N TYR A 823 -0.14 -12.41 -13.39
CA TYR A 823 -0.96 -12.21 -12.20
C TYR A 823 -0.16 -12.67 -10.97
N ASP A 824 0.39 -11.76 -10.18
CA ASP A 824 1.02 -12.08 -8.89
C ASP A 824 -0.05 -12.03 -7.80
N ASP A 825 -0.68 -13.16 -7.51
CA ASP A 825 -1.81 -13.26 -6.59
C ASP A 825 -1.45 -14.13 -5.39
N THR A 826 -1.37 -13.51 -4.22
CA THR A 826 -1.02 -14.21 -2.98
C THR A 826 -2.23 -14.62 -2.15
N GLY A 827 -3.44 -14.63 -2.72
CA GLY A 827 -4.63 -15.16 -2.06
C GLY A 827 -5.88 -14.28 -2.10
N SER A 828 -6.09 -13.49 -3.15
CA SER A 828 -7.28 -12.64 -3.32
C SER A 828 -8.60 -13.41 -3.17
N ILE A 829 -9.64 -12.71 -2.75
CA ILE A 829 -10.94 -13.31 -2.42
C ILE A 829 -11.99 -12.78 -3.38
N GLY A 830 -12.65 -13.70 -4.10
CA GLY A 830 -13.72 -13.35 -5.03
C GLY A 830 -13.26 -12.55 -6.26
N THR A 831 -11.99 -12.65 -6.66
CA THR A 831 -11.51 -12.03 -7.90
C THR A 831 -12.12 -12.73 -9.11
N ALA A 832 -12.76 -11.96 -9.99
CA ALA A 832 -13.35 -12.44 -11.24
C ALA A 832 -12.46 -12.09 -12.43
N LEU A 833 -12.46 -12.96 -13.45
CA LEU A 833 -11.76 -12.75 -14.71
C LEU A 833 -12.77 -12.71 -15.86
N TRP A 834 -12.73 -11.64 -16.64
CA TRP A 834 -13.54 -11.42 -17.83
C TRP A 834 -12.62 -11.24 -19.04
N GLN A 835 -12.80 -12.04 -20.08
CA GLN A 835 -12.00 -11.94 -21.31
C GLN A 835 -12.83 -12.23 -22.54
N GLY A 836 -12.79 -11.34 -23.52
CA GLY A 836 -13.44 -11.51 -24.82
C GLY A 836 -14.96 -11.62 -24.73
N GLY A 837 -15.57 -10.94 -23.74
CA GLY A 837 -17.01 -10.97 -23.51
C GLY A 837 -17.53 -12.21 -22.77
N GLU A 838 -16.64 -12.97 -22.12
CA GLU A 838 -17.02 -14.15 -21.32
C GLU A 838 -16.27 -14.18 -19.97
N ALA A 839 -16.94 -14.67 -18.93
CA ALA A 839 -16.31 -14.95 -17.64
C ALA A 839 -15.48 -16.25 -17.70
N LEU A 840 -14.27 -16.20 -17.15
CA LEU A 840 -13.32 -17.32 -17.13
C LEU A 840 -13.00 -17.79 -15.70
N PRO A 841 -12.77 -19.10 -15.48
CA PRO A 841 -12.30 -19.60 -14.18
C PRO A 841 -10.99 -18.92 -13.77
N TYR A 842 -10.93 -18.33 -12.57
CA TYR A 842 -9.72 -17.70 -12.05
C TYR A 842 -9.20 -18.45 -10.83
N LEU A 843 -8.10 -19.19 -11.03
CA LEU A 843 -7.44 -19.88 -9.93
C LEU A 843 -6.51 -18.90 -9.20
N THR A 844 -6.78 -18.60 -7.93
CA THR A 844 -6.03 -17.60 -7.15
C THR A 844 -4.63 -18.07 -6.80
N PHE A 845 -4.50 -19.26 -6.19
CA PHE A 845 -3.21 -19.86 -5.84
C PHE A 845 -3.25 -21.39 -5.92
N ALA A 846 -2.06 -22.00 -5.95
CA ALA A 846 -1.88 -23.44 -5.79
C ALA A 846 -0.62 -23.70 -4.97
N ALA A 847 -0.63 -24.77 -4.18
CA ALA A 847 0.55 -25.23 -3.44
C ALA A 847 1.01 -26.59 -3.96
N ALA A 848 2.31 -26.83 -3.92
CA ALA A 848 2.92 -28.12 -4.23
C ALA A 848 3.91 -28.48 -3.13
N ARG A 849 3.53 -29.44 -2.28
CA ARG A 849 4.29 -29.86 -1.10
C ARG A 849 4.89 -31.23 -1.37
N GLN A 850 6.21 -31.30 -1.36
CA GLN A 850 6.89 -32.58 -1.49
C GLN A 850 6.83 -33.35 -0.17
N GLN A 851 6.51 -34.64 -0.29
CA GLN A 851 6.37 -35.62 0.76
C GLN A 851 7.70 -36.33 1.04
N LEU A 852 7.80 -37.02 2.18
CA LEU A 852 9.00 -37.78 2.57
C LEU A 852 9.33 -38.93 1.61
N ASP A 853 8.32 -39.50 0.95
CA ASP A 853 8.48 -40.59 -0.02
C ASP A 853 8.90 -40.09 -1.42
N GLY A 854 9.05 -38.77 -1.58
CA GLY A 854 9.42 -38.12 -2.85
C GLY A 854 8.21 -37.65 -3.66
N SER A 855 7.02 -38.16 -3.40
CA SER A 855 5.78 -37.72 -4.08
C SER A 855 5.49 -36.25 -3.81
N VAL A 856 4.71 -35.61 -4.68
CA VAL A 856 4.28 -34.22 -4.48
C VAL A 856 2.78 -34.20 -4.34
N TRP A 857 2.32 -33.65 -3.21
CA TRP A 857 0.91 -33.35 -2.99
C TRP A 857 0.63 -31.92 -3.39
N LEU A 858 -0.39 -31.74 -4.23
CA LEU A 858 -0.89 -30.46 -4.67
C LEU A 858 -2.29 -30.21 -4.15
N ASP A 859 -2.57 -28.97 -3.82
CA ASP A 859 -3.87 -28.46 -3.40
C ASP A 859 -4.09 -27.04 -3.92
N TRP A 860 -5.37 -26.72 -4.13
CA TRP A 860 -5.82 -25.40 -4.55
C TRP A 860 -7.25 -25.16 -4.03
N PRO A 861 -7.71 -23.89 -3.92
CA PRO A 861 -9.08 -23.60 -3.52
C PRO A 861 -10.07 -23.98 -4.63
N GLU A 862 -11.34 -24.11 -4.25
CA GLU A 862 -12.44 -24.19 -5.20
C GLU A 862 -12.48 -22.91 -6.05
N VAL A 863 -12.56 -23.07 -7.38
CA VAL A 863 -12.66 -21.98 -8.33
C VAL A 863 -14.09 -21.90 -8.82
N ASP A 864 -14.68 -20.71 -8.75
CA ASP A 864 -16.02 -20.50 -9.25
C ASP A 864 -16.13 -20.85 -10.74
N MET A 865 -17.27 -21.39 -11.15
CA MET A 865 -17.53 -21.88 -12.52
C MET A 865 -16.65 -23.06 -13.00
N ALA A 866 -15.63 -23.47 -12.24
CA ALA A 866 -14.73 -24.55 -12.65
C ALA A 866 -15.38 -25.93 -12.51
N ALA A 867 -15.39 -26.70 -13.59
CA ALA A 867 -15.85 -28.08 -13.61
C ALA A 867 -14.69 -29.10 -13.51
N SER A 868 -13.45 -28.70 -13.85
CA SER A 868 -12.27 -29.56 -13.76
C SER A 868 -10.96 -28.78 -13.70
N TYR A 869 -9.87 -29.47 -13.36
CA TYR A 869 -8.52 -28.92 -13.25
C TYR A 869 -7.53 -29.79 -14.01
N THR A 870 -6.71 -29.20 -14.86
CA THR A 870 -5.59 -29.89 -15.52
C THR A 870 -4.31 -29.64 -14.74
N VAL A 871 -3.60 -30.72 -14.37
CA VAL A 871 -2.30 -30.67 -13.68
C VAL A 871 -1.21 -31.12 -14.64
N ALA A 872 -0.17 -30.31 -14.79
CA ALA A 872 1.00 -30.62 -15.60
C ALA A 872 2.29 -30.38 -14.83
N ARG A 873 3.40 -31.01 -15.23
CA ARG A 873 4.70 -30.93 -14.56
C ARG A 873 5.83 -30.56 -15.53
N ALA A 874 6.80 -29.78 -15.05
CA ALA A 874 8.03 -29.42 -15.76
C ALA A 874 9.23 -29.43 -14.81
N VAL A 875 10.44 -29.44 -15.37
CA VAL A 875 11.72 -29.33 -14.62
C VAL A 875 12.19 -27.87 -14.54
N TYR A 876 11.61 -26.98 -15.34
CA TYR A 876 11.87 -25.54 -15.35
C TYR A 876 10.54 -24.78 -15.24
N ALA A 877 10.55 -23.60 -14.62
CA ALA A 877 9.37 -22.75 -14.48
C ALA A 877 8.73 -22.40 -15.83
N ASP A 878 9.54 -22.19 -16.87
CA ASP A 878 9.04 -21.85 -18.22
C ASP A 878 8.60 -23.09 -19.03
N GLY A 879 8.69 -24.28 -18.44
CA GLY A 879 8.37 -25.54 -19.10
C GLY A 879 9.54 -26.17 -19.88
N PRO A 880 9.27 -27.05 -20.86
CA PRO A 880 7.94 -27.48 -21.30
C PRO A 880 7.20 -28.31 -20.23
N TYR A 881 5.88 -28.12 -20.13
CA TYR A 881 5.01 -28.84 -19.21
C TYR A 881 4.40 -30.09 -19.86
N ALA A 882 4.51 -31.23 -19.18
CA ALA A 882 3.83 -32.48 -19.53
C ALA A 882 2.57 -32.64 -18.67
N GLU A 883 1.41 -32.81 -19.31
CA GLU A 883 0.15 -33.06 -18.61
C GLU A 883 0.20 -34.40 -17.85
N LEU A 884 -0.17 -34.37 -16.56
CA LEU A 884 -0.23 -35.53 -15.70
C LEU A 884 -1.65 -36.07 -15.57
N ALA A 885 -2.63 -35.18 -15.37
CA ALA A 885 -4.03 -35.54 -15.16
C ALA A 885 -4.99 -34.37 -15.42
N THR A 886 -6.26 -34.72 -15.65
CA THR A 886 -7.40 -33.82 -15.45
C THR A 886 -8.25 -34.38 -14.30
N VAL A 887 -8.51 -33.58 -13.27
CA VAL A 887 -9.19 -33.98 -12.04
C VAL A 887 -10.37 -33.05 -11.73
N THR A 888 -11.33 -33.53 -10.94
CA THR A 888 -12.40 -32.71 -10.36
C THR A 888 -12.15 -32.39 -8.89
N ASP A 889 -11.26 -33.14 -8.26
CA ASP A 889 -10.87 -32.93 -6.88
C ASP A 889 -9.98 -31.68 -6.76
N LEU A 890 -10.01 -31.04 -5.60
CA LEU A 890 -9.18 -29.86 -5.26
C LEU A 890 -7.74 -30.23 -4.86
N THR A 891 -7.38 -31.50 -5.03
CA THR A 891 -6.06 -32.02 -4.69
C THR A 891 -5.58 -33.02 -5.73
N TYR A 892 -4.28 -33.15 -5.88
CA TYR A 892 -3.65 -34.16 -6.72
C TYR A 892 -2.33 -34.62 -6.11
N THR A 893 -2.03 -35.92 -6.20
CA THR A 893 -0.74 -36.46 -5.77
C THR A 893 0.03 -36.99 -6.97
N ASP A 894 1.18 -36.39 -7.27
CA ASP A 894 2.16 -36.95 -8.20
C ASP A 894 3.06 -37.94 -7.47
N SER A 895 2.70 -39.23 -7.55
CA SER A 895 3.50 -40.32 -6.99
C SER A 895 4.75 -40.67 -7.80
N ALA A 896 4.96 -40.05 -8.98
CA ALA A 896 6.08 -40.31 -9.88
C ALA A 896 7.11 -39.17 -9.86
N ALA A 897 7.08 -38.28 -8.88
CA ALA A 897 8.08 -37.26 -8.66
C ALA A 897 9.32 -37.86 -7.97
N ASP A 898 10.47 -37.83 -8.63
CA ASP A 898 11.72 -38.44 -8.19
C ASP A 898 12.95 -37.51 -8.20
N ALA A 899 12.86 -36.31 -8.81
CA ALA A 899 13.95 -35.33 -8.90
C ALA A 899 13.48 -33.87 -8.80
N LEU A 900 13.83 -33.16 -7.71
CA LEU A 900 13.54 -31.73 -7.53
C LEU A 900 14.64 -30.79 -8.08
N PRO A 901 14.29 -29.55 -8.46
CA PRO A 901 12.94 -28.95 -8.37
C PRO A 901 12.02 -29.35 -9.53
N TYR A 902 10.76 -29.66 -9.21
CA TYR A 902 9.68 -29.78 -10.18
C TYR A 902 8.77 -28.56 -10.07
N TYR A 903 8.31 -28.07 -11.21
CA TYR A 903 7.29 -27.02 -11.31
C TYR A 903 6.00 -27.67 -11.77
N TYR A 904 4.89 -27.32 -11.13
CA TYR A 904 3.57 -27.79 -11.48
C TYR A 904 2.75 -26.65 -12.03
N ARG A 905 1.92 -26.96 -13.04
CA ARG A 905 0.99 -26.04 -13.64
C ARG A 905 -0.43 -26.56 -13.45
N VAL A 906 -1.25 -25.82 -12.73
CA VAL A 906 -2.67 -26.12 -12.50
C VAL A 906 -3.50 -25.16 -13.34
N VAL A 907 -4.48 -25.68 -14.08
CA VAL A 907 -5.37 -24.89 -14.94
C VAL A 907 -6.81 -25.27 -14.65
N ALA A 908 -7.59 -24.32 -14.12
CA ALA A 908 -9.03 -24.48 -13.95
C ALA A 908 -9.75 -24.38 -15.31
N LYS A 909 -10.77 -25.22 -15.51
CA LYS A 909 -11.59 -25.27 -16.72
C LYS A 909 -13.05 -25.29 -16.36
N ASP A 910 -13.85 -24.53 -17.10
CA ASP A 910 -15.30 -24.51 -16.96
C ASP A 910 -15.96 -25.81 -17.48
N SER A 911 -17.29 -25.85 -17.47
CA SER A 911 -18.05 -26.99 -17.98
C SER A 911 -17.97 -27.19 -19.50
N SER A 912 -17.58 -26.17 -20.26
CA SER A 912 -17.38 -26.23 -21.71
C SER A 912 -15.97 -26.68 -22.12
N GLY A 913 -15.02 -26.64 -21.18
CA GLY A 913 -13.61 -26.97 -21.36
C GLY A 913 -12.71 -25.75 -21.60
N THR A 914 -13.26 -24.55 -21.56
CA THR A 914 -12.55 -23.27 -21.64
C THR A 914 -11.67 -23.11 -20.40
N ALA A 915 -10.39 -22.80 -20.63
CA ALA A 915 -9.38 -22.74 -19.59
C ALA A 915 -9.15 -21.31 -19.10
N GLY A 916 -9.08 -21.16 -17.79
CA GLY A 916 -8.53 -19.96 -17.17
C GLY A 916 -7.00 -19.85 -17.28
N PRO A 917 -6.40 -18.78 -16.73
CA PRO A 917 -4.97 -18.62 -16.67
C PRO A 917 -4.32 -19.75 -15.84
N PRO A 918 -3.16 -20.28 -16.27
CA PRO A 918 -2.45 -21.29 -15.53
C PRO A 918 -1.82 -20.74 -14.25
N ARG A 919 -1.79 -21.54 -13.17
CA ARG A 919 -0.97 -21.29 -12.00
C ARG A 919 0.23 -22.20 -11.96
N VAL A 920 1.42 -21.60 -11.93
CA VAL A 920 2.69 -22.29 -11.79
C VAL A 920 3.13 -22.23 -10.33
N VAL A 921 3.51 -23.38 -9.78
CA VAL A 921 3.99 -23.53 -8.41
C VAL A 921 5.21 -24.45 -8.37
N GLU A 922 6.25 -24.03 -7.66
CA GLU A 922 7.42 -24.85 -7.39
C GLU A 922 7.14 -25.85 -6.25
N ALA A 923 7.46 -27.12 -6.48
CA ALA A 923 7.38 -28.13 -5.43
C ALA A 923 8.54 -27.99 -4.45
N SER A 924 8.21 -27.85 -3.16
CA SER A 924 9.20 -27.75 -2.09
C SER A 924 8.84 -28.64 -0.89
N PHE A 925 9.85 -29.10 -0.15
CA PHE A 925 9.65 -29.89 1.07
C PHE A 925 9.35 -28.95 2.24
N GLN A 926 8.11 -28.97 2.74
CA GLN A 926 7.66 -28.13 3.86
C GLN A 926 6.84 -28.94 4.88
N PRO A 927 7.46 -29.43 5.97
CA PRO A 927 6.71 -30.09 7.04
C PRO A 927 5.85 -29.07 7.81
N ARG A 928 4.59 -29.40 8.05
CA ARG A 928 3.62 -28.53 8.73
C ARG A 928 3.59 -28.83 10.22
N LEU A 929 3.62 -27.81 11.08
CA LEU A 929 3.41 -28.00 12.51
C LEU A 929 1.97 -28.50 12.74
N ALA A 930 1.82 -29.71 13.27
CA ALA A 930 0.53 -30.32 13.58
C ALA A 930 0.12 -30.10 15.04
N GLY A 931 1.11 -29.91 15.93
CA GLY A 931 0.88 -29.35 17.25
C GLY A 931 2.12 -29.39 18.14
N ALA A 932 1.95 -29.01 19.40
CA ALA A 932 3.04 -28.87 20.35
C ALA A 932 2.53 -29.10 21.78
N TYR A 933 3.44 -29.54 22.66
CA TYR A 933 3.15 -29.73 24.07
C TYR A 933 4.32 -29.23 24.91
N ASP A 934 4.05 -28.26 25.78
CA ASP A 934 5.06 -27.72 26.68
C ASP A 934 5.23 -28.64 27.90
N THR A 935 6.40 -29.26 28.02
CA THR A 935 6.72 -30.14 29.15
C THR A 935 7.17 -29.31 30.35
N SER A 936 7.17 -29.91 31.53
CA SER A 936 7.49 -29.20 32.79
C SER A 936 8.94 -28.71 32.90
N GLY A 937 9.85 -29.25 32.10
CA GLY A 937 11.28 -29.01 32.13
C GLY A 937 11.89 -28.72 30.76
N ARG A 938 13.03 -29.34 30.48
CA ARG A 938 13.70 -29.25 29.17
C ARG A 938 13.67 -30.61 28.49
N ALA A 939 12.98 -30.69 27.36
CA ALA A 939 12.98 -31.88 26.51
C ALA A 939 14.34 -32.02 25.81
N PHE A 940 15.01 -33.16 26.03
CA PHE A 940 16.32 -33.46 25.45
C PHE A 940 16.26 -34.56 24.38
N GLU A 941 15.62 -35.69 24.70
CA GLU A 941 15.56 -36.88 23.85
C GLU A 941 14.13 -37.43 23.85
N LEU A 942 13.75 -38.04 22.73
CA LEU A 942 12.46 -38.69 22.54
C LEU A 942 12.63 -40.19 22.30
N ALA A 943 11.65 -40.96 22.76
CA ALA A 943 11.34 -42.28 22.19
C ALA A 943 9.86 -42.31 21.84
N VAL A 944 9.48 -42.97 20.76
CA VAL A 944 8.09 -42.99 20.27
C VAL A 944 7.68 -44.41 19.93
N ASP A 945 6.53 -44.85 20.44
CA ASP A 945 5.87 -46.09 20.06
C ASP A 945 4.45 -45.81 19.58
N GLY A 946 4.20 -46.01 18.29
CA GLY A 946 2.96 -45.61 17.64
C GLY A 946 2.66 -44.13 17.88
N THR A 947 1.69 -43.85 18.75
CA THR A 947 1.28 -42.48 19.12
C THR A 947 1.70 -42.08 20.54
N THR A 948 2.35 -42.97 21.29
CA THR A 948 2.85 -42.67 22.64
C THR A 948 4.27 -42.11 22.56
N VAL A 949 4.49 -40.95 23.19
CA VAL A 949 5.77 -40.23 23.18
C VAL A 949 6.35 -40.22 24.59
N TYR A 950 7.57 -40.71 24.72
CA TYR A 950 8.37 -40.68 25.94
C TYR A 950 9.39 -39.55 25.83
N VAL A 951 9.39 -38.62 26.78
CA VAL A 951 10.23 -37.41 26.75
C VAL A 951 11.16 -37.37 27.95
N ALA A 952 12.47 -37.31 27.68
CA ALA A 952 13.46 -37.01 28.71
C ALA A 952 13.42 -35.51 29.03
N ASP A 953 12.73 -35.15 30.11
CA ASP A 953 12.37 -33.78 30.48
C ASP A 953 13.17 -33.29 31.70
N ARG A 954 14.51 -33.29 31.57
CA ARG A 954 15.55 -32.90 32.55
C ARG A 954 15.49 -33.59 33.92
N ASP A 955 14.43 -33.34 34.68
CA ASP A 955 14.18 -33.80 36.04
C ASP A 955 13.06 -34.86 36.09
N SER A 956 12.46 -35.19 34.95
CA SER A 956 11.41 -36.20 34.82
C SER A 956 11.48 -36.98 33.50
N LEU A 957 10.83 -38.14 33.47
CA LEU A 957 10.38 -38.81 32.26
C LEU A 957 8.89 -38.52 32.10
N GLN A 958 8.50 -37.85 31.01
CA GLN A 958 7.10 -37.61 30.65
C GLN A 958 6.65 -38.66 29.65
N ILE A 959 5.43 -39.16 29.80
CA ILE A 959 4.79 -40.08 28.85
C ILE A 959 3.53 -39.40 28.35
N LEU A 960 3.42 -39.21 27.04
CA LEU A 960 2.38 -38.42 26.39
C LEU A 960 1.63 -39.28 25.37
N ASP A 961 0.34 -39.02 25.21
CA ASP A 961 -0.46 -39.48 24.08
C ASP A 961 -0.51 -38.37 23.02
N ALA A 962 0.06 -38.66 21.86
CA ALA A 962 0.05 -37.79 20.69
C ALA A 962 -0.80 -38.39 19.55
N SER A 963 -1.83 -39.17 19.87
CA SER A 963 -2.76 -39.72 18.87
C SER A 963 -3.39 -38.61 18.02
N ASP A 964 -3.84 -37.55 18.68
CA ASP A 964 -4.14 -36.25 18.07
C ASP A 964 -2.98 -35.26 18.33
N PRO A 965 -2.18 -34.89 17.32
CA PRO A 965 -1.10 -33.92 17.48
C PRO A 965 -1.56 -32.54 17.90
N ALA A 966 -2.80 -32.16 17.58
CA ALA A 966 -3.35 -30.85 17.96
C ALA A 966 -3.76 -30.80 19.44
N ASP A 967 -3.93 -31.96 20.09
CA ASP A 967 -4.38 -32.09 21.48
C ASP A 967 -3.57 -33.16 22.25
N ILE A 968 -2.25 -32.97 22.32
CA ILE A 968 -1.34 -33.90 23.01
C ILE A 968 -1.64 -33.91 24.52
N GLN A 969 -1.86 -35.11 25.08
CA GLN A 969 -2.23 -35.29 26.49
C GLN A 969 -1.12 -35.96 27.30
N PRO A 970 -0.87 -35.56 28.55
CA PRO A 970 0.00 -36.30 29.45
C PRO A 970 -0.70 -37.59 29.93
N LEU A 971 -0.02 -38.72 29.79
CA LEU A 971 -0.45 -40.02 30.31
C LEU A 971 0.10 -40.26 31.72
N SER A 972 1.41 -40.07 31.90
CA SER A 972 2.08 -40.23 33.20
C SER A 972 3.41 -39.47 33.28
N THR A 973 3.91 -39.29 34.50
CA THR A 973 5.20 -38.66 34.77
C THR A 973 5.95 -39.45 35.84
N ILE A 974 7.22 -39.78 35.58
CA ILE A 974 8.13 -40.36 36.57
C ILE A 974 9.17 -39.32 36.95
N ALA A 975 9.27 -39.00 38.25
CA ALA A 975 10.22 -38.01 38.77
C ALA A 975 11.66 -38.57 38.86
N ILE A 976 12.25 -38.86 37.71
CA ILE A 976 13.64 -39.31 37.54
C ILE A 976 14.36 -38.36 36.58
N ALA A 977 15.57 -37.93 36.95
CA ALA A 977 16.40 -37.11 36.08
C ALA A 977 17.01 -37.98 34.98
N VAL A 978 16.43 -37.91 33.78
CA VAL A 978 16.85 -38.64 32.58
C VAL A 978 17.14 -37.67 31.45
N SER A 979 18.08 -38.03 30.58
CA SER A 979 18.52 -37.21 29.45
C SER A 979 18.52 -37.96 28.12
N ASN A 980 18.61 -39.30 28.13
CA ASN A 980 18.63 -40.11 26.90
C ASN A 980 17.77 -41.36 27.08
N LEU A 981 17.12 -41.79 26.01
CA LEU A 981 16.11 -42.85 26.00
C LEU A 981 16.40 -43.85 24.89
N ALA A 982 16.08 -45.12 25.13
CA ALA A 982 16.01 -46.15 24.10
C ALA A 982 14.91 -47.15 24.45
N LEU A 983 13.95 -47.31 23.55
CA LEU A 983 12.82 -48.23 23.72
C LEU A 983 13.11 -49.57 23.04
N ASP A 984 12.83 -50.68 23.73
CA ASP A 984 12.88 -52.04 23.19
C ASP A 984 11.63 -52.81 23.63
N GLY A 985 10.66 -52.93 22.72
CA GLY A 985 9.33 -53.45 23.05
C GLY A 985 8.70 -52.69 24.21
N ASP A 986 8.25 -53.43 25.23
CA ASP A 986 7.60 -52.87 26.42
C ASP A 986 8.59 -52.30 27.46
N THR A 987 9.90 -52.27 27.17
CA THR A 987 10.92 -51.77 28.12
C THR A 987 11.60 -50.52 27.60
N LEU A 988 11.46 -49.41 28.34
CA LEU A 988 12.19 -48.17 28.12
C LEU A 988 13.46 -48.15 28.96
N TYR A 989 14.61 -48.10 28.29
CA TYR A 989 15.89 -47.86 28.93
C TYR A 989 16.20 -46.37 28.94
N ALA A 990 16.52 -45.82 30.10
CA ALA A 990 16.77 -44.40 30.26
C ALA A 990 18.08 -44.14 31.00
N THR A 991 18.84 -43.13 30.58
CA THR A 991 20.07 -42.73 31.26
C THR A 991 19.99 -41.30 31.77
N GLY A 992 20.52 -41.08 32.97
CA GLY A 992 20.57 -39.77 33.62
C GLY A 992 20.74 -39.89 35.14
N GLY A 993 21.09 -38.79 35.81
CA GLY A 993 21.33 -38.80 37.25
C GLY A 993 22.45 -39.75 37.72
N GLY A 994 23.34 -40.17 36.81
CA GLY A 994 24.40 -41.15 37.09
C GLY A 994 23.92 -42.61 37.07
N LYS A 995 22.78 -42.91 36.43
CA LYS A 995 22.19 -44.24 36.35
C LYS A 995 21.72 -44.60 34.93
N LEU A 996 21.66 -45.90 34.69
CA LEU A 996 20.89 -46.55 33.63
C LEU A 996 19.69 -47.22 34.30
N TYR A 997 18.49 -46.88 33.87
CA TYR A 997 17.22 -47.44 34.31
C TYR A 997 16.66 -48.37 33.25
N ALA A 998 15.98 -49.43 33.68
CA ALA A 998 15.06 -50.19 32.84
C ALA A 998 13.65 -50.01 33.42
N ILE A 999 12.70 -49.59 32.57
CA ILE A 999 11.35 -49.21 32.98
C ILE A 999 10.36 -49.97 32.11
N ASP A 1000 9.47 -50.72 32.73
CA ASP A 1000 8.31 -51.33 32.07
C ASP A 1000 7.33 -50.23 31.69
N VAL A 1001 7.03 -50.14 30.40
CA VAL A 1001 6.11 -49.18 29.80
C VAL A 1001 4.99 -49.87 29.01
N SER A 1002 4.76 -51.16 29.26
CA SER A 1002 3.63 -51.92 28.68
C SER A 1002 2.26 -51.30 28.99
N ASP A 1003 2.14 -50.62 30.14
CA ASP A 1003 1.05 -49.71 30.47
C ASP A 1003 1.59 -48.27 30.61
N PRO A 1004 1.40 -47.40 29.61
CA PRO A 1004 1.97 -46.04 29.61
C PRO A 1004 1.36 -45.11 30.67
N VAL A 1005 0.22 -45.48 31.29
CA VAL A 1005 -0.35 -44.71 32.41
C VAL A 1005 0.16 -45.18 33.79
N ASP A 1006 0.81 -46.34 33.88
CA ASP A 1006 1.38 -46.89 35.13
C ASP A 1006 2.78 -47.51 34.94
N PRO A 1007 3.77 -46.74 34.44
CA PRO A 1007 5.10 -47.26 34.16
C PRO A 1007 5.86 -47.68 35.44
N GLN A 1008 6.54 -48.83 35.40
CA GLN A 1008 7.23 -49.40 36.57
C GLN A 1008 8.75 -49.51 36.35
N THR A 1009 9.56 -48.96 37.25
CA THR A 1009 11.01 -49.19 37.21
C THR A 1009 11.34 -50.64 37.58
N LEU A 1010 11.87 -51.41 36.63
CA LEU A 1010 12.26 -52.81 36.80
C LEU A 1010 13.61 -52.95 37.51
N GLY A 1011 14.58 -52.11 37.13
CA GLY A 1011 15.95 -52.17 37.65
C GLY A 1011 16.76 -50.91 37.34
N SER A 1012 17.92 -50.78 37.99
CA SER A 1012 18.87 -49.71 37.66
C SER A 1012 20.31 -50.10 37.96
N LEU A 1013 21.25 -49.52 37.21
CA LEU A 1013 22.69 -49.66 37.37
C LEU A 1013 23.36 -48.29 37.41
N THR A 1014 24.35 -48.09 38.27
CA THR A 1014 25.14 -46.85 38.28
C THR A 1014 26.02 -46.75 37.04
N VAL A 1015 25.86 -45.68 36.27
CA VAL A 1015 26.65 -45.39 35.05
C VAL A 1015 27.10 -43.93 35.09
N SER A 1016 28.41 -43.69 34.94
CA SER A 1016 28.98 -42.36 34.99
C SER A 1016 28.95 -41.67 33.61
N ASN A 1017 28.49 -40.41 33.59
CA ASN A 1017 28.55 -39.49 32.45
C ASN A 1017 27.88 -40.01 31.17
N ALA A 1018 26.69 -40.62 31.30
CA ALA A 1018 25.95 -41.14 30.16
C ALA A 1018 25.41 -40.01 29.27
N SER A 1019 25.62 -40.10 27.96
CA SER A 1019 25.27 -39.06 26.98
C SER A 1019 24.48 -39.57 25.77
N ASP A 1020 24.34 -40.89 25.61
CA ASP A 1020 23.49 -41.56 24.59
C ASP A 1020 23.33 -43.04 25.00
N ILE A 1021 22.26 -43.70 24.55
CA ILE A 1021 22.00 -45.13 24.73
C ILE A 1021 21.35 -45.74 23.49
N ARG A 1022 21.82 -46.94 23.09
CA ARG A 1022 21.21 -47.76 22.03
C ARG A 1022 21.06 -49.19 22.50
N ILE A 1023 19.96 -49.85 22.10
CA ILE A 1023 19.67 -51.26 22.43
C ILE A 1023 19.80 -52.11 21.17
N GLN A 1024 20.42 -53.29 21.30
CA GLN A 1024 20.44 -54.31 20.24
C GLN A 1024 20.31 -55.69 20.88
N GLY A 1025 19.13 -56.29 20.78
CA GLY A 1025 18.79 -57.50 21.51
C GLY A 1025 19.01 -57.30 23.01
N ASN A 1026 19.71 -58.23 23.66
CA ASN A 1026 19.90 -58.20 25.11
C ASN A 1026 21.02 -57.26 25.59
N LEU A 1027 21.45 -56.29 24.78
CA LEU A 1027 22.59 -55.44 25.09
C LEU A 1027 22.25 -53.95 24.99
N ALA A 1028 22.67 -53.20 26.00
CA ALA A 1028 22.65 -51.75 26.02
C ALA A 1028 24.06 -51.19 25.78
N TYR A 1029 24.18 -50.34 24.77
CA TYR A 1029 25.39 -49.61 24.41
C TYR A 1029 25.23 -48.16 24.87
N VAL A 1030 26.07 -47.71 25.79
CA VAL A 1030 25.93 -46.39 26.44
C VAL A 1030 27.16 -45.56 26.15
N ALA A 1031 26.95 -44.37 25.56
CA ALA A 1031 27.98 -43.35 25.46
C ALA A 1031 28.21 -42.77 26.84
N ARG A 1032 29.47 -42.70 27.29
CA ARG A 1032 29.83 -42.31 28.66
C ARG A 1032 30.73 -41.07 28.67
N GLY A 1033 30.54 -40.17 27.70
CA GLY A 1033 31.38 -39.00 27.49
C GLY A 1033 32.86 -39.35 27.41
N THR A 1034 33.69 -38.70 28.23
CA THR A 1034 35.14 -38.98 28.32
C THR A 1034 35.50 -40.38 28.84
N ASN A 1035 34.54 -41.15 29.38
CA ASN A 1035 34.76 -42.55 29.77
C ASN A 1035 34.59 -43.53 28.59
N GLY A 1036 34.23 -43.05 27.40
CA GLY A 1036 34.12 -43.85 26.18
C GLY A 1036 32.79 -44.60 26.06
N LEU A 1037 32.82 -45.84 25.56
CA LEU A 1037 31.65 -46.68 25.28
C LEU A 1037 31.50 -47.77 26.35
N GLY A 1038 30.35 -47.85 27.01
CA GLY A 1038 29.96 -48.96 27.88
C GLY A 1038 29.04 -49.94 27.16
N ILE A 1039 29.22 -51.24 27.39
CA ILE A 1039 28.34 -52.31 26.91
C ILE A 1039 27.82 -53.06 28.12
N TYR A 1040 26.50 -53.20 28.22
CA TYR A 1040 25.79 -53.77 29.36
C TYR A 1040 24.84 -54.87 28.90
N ASP A 1041 24.77 -55.96 29.66
CA ASP A 1041 23.77 -57.02 29.50
C ASP A 1041 22.48 -56.58 30.20
N VAL A 1042 21.41 -56.55 29.42
CA VAL A 1042 20.06 -56.16 29.84
C VAL A 1042 19.04 -57.29 29.61
N SER A 1043 19.51 -58.54 29.41
CA SER A 1043 18.65 -59.72 29.26
C SER A 1043 17.68 -59.94 30.42
N ASP A 1044 18.07 -59.53 31.63
CA ASP A 1044 17.19 -59.39 32.78
C ASP A 1044 17.13 -57.89 33.16
N PRO A 1045 16.05 -57.17 32.82
CA PRO A 1045 15.88 -55.76 33.16
C PRO A 1045 15.97 -55.45 34.66
N ALA A 1046 15.71 -56.43 35.54
CA ALA A 1046 15.87 -56.28 36.97
C ALA A 1046 17.34 -56.44 37.44
N SER A 1047 18.23 -56.96 36.59
CA SER A 1047 19.62 -57.31 36.91
C SER A 1047 20.61 -56.92 35.80
N ILE A 1048 20.72 -55.62 35.54
CA ILE A 1048 21.64 -55.08 34.51
C ILE A 1048 23.11 -55.28 34.92
N ALA A 1049 23.93 -55.84 34.02
CA ALA A 1049 25.34 -56.15 34.27
C ALA A 1049 26.30 -55.50 33.26
N SER A 1050 27.48 -55.05 33.70
CA SER A 1050 28.50 -54.52 32.78
C SER A 1050 29.23 -55.65 32.06
N VAL A 1051 29.25 -55.61 30.72
CA VAL A 1051 29.96 -56.57 29.85
C VAL A 1051 31.36 -56.05 29.52
N ARG A 1052 31.45 -54.81 29.03
CA ARG A 1052 32.72 -54.20 28.58
C ARG A 1052 32.68 -52.68 28.69
N THR A 1053 33.84 -52.07 28.85
CA THR A 1053 34.01 -50.62 28.68
C THR A 1053 35.23 -50.37 27.79
N LEU A 1054 35.05 -49.52 26.79
CA LEU A 1054 36.07 -49.09 25.85
C LEU A 1054 36.39 -47.62 26.13
N SER A 1055 37.63 -47.35 26.51
CA SER A 1055 38.13 -45.99 26.77
C SER A 1055 39.00 -45.49 25.60
N GLY A 1056 39.33 -44.20 25.60
CA GLY A 1056 40.18 -43.60 24.56
C GLY A 1056 39.44 -43.22 23.26
N LEU A 1057 38.12 -43.17 23.28
CA LEU A 1057 37.26 -42.80 22.15
C LEU A 1057 36.95 -41.29 22.06
N GLY A 1058 37.68 -40.46 22.81
CA GLY A 1058 37.38 -39.04 22.95
C GLY A 1058 36.22 -38.75 23.90
N ASN A 1059 35.53 -37.63 23.67
CA ASN A 1059 34.31 -37.27 24.40
C ASN A 1059 33.12 -37.81 23.63
N VAL A 1060 32.72 -39.04 23.92
CA VAL A 1060 31.67 -39.74 23.17
C VAL A 1060 30.33 -39.08 23.43
N GLY A 1061 29.79 -38.39 22.43
CA GLY A 1061 28.50 -37.71 22.49
C GLY A 1061 27.35 -38.60 22.06
N SER A 1062 27.55 -39.43 21.03
CA SER A 1062 26.50 -40.22 20.39
C SER A 1062 27.04 -41.53 19.80
N LEU A 1063 26.13 -42.50 19.63
CA LEU A 1063 26.38 -43.83 19.07
C LEU A 1063 25.30 -44.21 18.05
N HIS A 1064 25.71 -44.90 16.99
CA HIS A 1064 24.80 -45.61 16.09
C HIS A 1064 25.21 -47.08 15.97
N ILE A 1065 24.25 -48.00 16.10
CA ILE A 1065 24.49 -49.44 16.01
C ILE A 1065 23.93 -49.94 14.69
N ALA A 1066 24.77 -50.53 13.84
CA ALA A 1066 24.33 -51.15 12.59
C ALA A 1066 24.97 -52.53 12.43
N GLY A 1067 24.15 -53.56 12.62
CA GLY A 1067 24.59 -54.96 12.57
C GLY A 1067 25.69 -55.24 13.60
N ASP A 1068 26.85 -55.67 13.13
CA ASP A 1068 28.00 -56.06 13.94
C ASP A 1068 28.91 -54.88 14.35
N TYR A 1069 28.49 -53.63 14.12
CA TYR A 1069 29.34 -52.46 14.34
C TYR A 1069 28.65 -51.35 15.13
N ALA A 1070 29.41 -50.71 16.01
CA ALA A 1070 29.04 -49.46 16.67
C ALA A 1070 29.87 -48.29 16.10
N TYR A 1071 29.18 -47.27 15.62
CA TYR A 1071 29.74 -46.03 15.11
C TYR A 1071 29.68 -44.97 16.21
N VAL A 1072 30.82 -44.44 16.61
CA VAL A 1072 31.00 -43.66 17.82
C VAL A 1072 31.43 -42.24 17.47
N ALA A 1073 30.62 -41.25 17.83
CA ALA A 1073 30.93 -39.83 17.68
C ALA A 1073 31.75 -39.34 18.89
N GLY A 1074 33.07 -39.26 18.74
CA GLY A 1074 34.04 -38.97 19.80
C GLY A 1074 34.35 -37.49 20.04
N GLY A 1075 33.49 -36.57 19.58
CA GLY A 1075 33.77 -35.13 19.62
C GLY A 1075 34.93 -34.77 18.69
N THR A 1076 35.95 -34.10 19.22
CA THR A 1076 37.17 -33.75 18.47
C THR A 1076 38.04 -34.95 18.11
N ALA A 1077 37.79 -36.13 18.68
CA ALA A 1077 38.44 -37.37 18.26
C ALA A 1077 37.87 -37.93 16.94
N GLY A 1078 36.74 -37.39 16.46
CA GLY A 1078 36.09 -37.82 15.23
C GLY A 1078 35.26 -39.08 15.37
N LEU A 1079 35.10 -39.80 14.26
CA LEU A 1079 34.35 -41.05 14.19
C LEU A 1079 35.27 -42.21 14.56
N SER A 1080 34.81 -43.12 15.43
CA SER A 1080 35.40 -44.45 15.62
C SER A 1080 34.39 -45.54 15.28
N ILE A 1081 34.81 -46.56 14.53
CA ILE A 1081 34.02 -47.76 14.25
C ILE A 1081 34.54 -48.90 15.13
N VAL A 1082 33.64 -49.49 15.91
CA VAL A 1082 33.91 -50.56 16.85
C VAL A 1082 33.24 -51.83 16.36
N ASP A 1083 34.02 -52.90 16.17
CA ASP A 1083 33.49 -54.25 15.99
C ASP A 1083 32.85 -54.71 17.30
N ILE A 1084 31.56 -55.04 17.25
CA ILE A 1084 30.75 -55.54 18.37
C ILE A 1084 30.22 -56.96 18.13
N THR A 1085 30.71 -57.68 17.10
CA THR A 1085 30.31 -59.08 16.82
C THR A 1085 30.46 -59.97 18.06
N SER A 1086 31.50 -59.69 18.85
CA SER A 1086 31.70 -60.28 20.18
C SER A 1086 31.75 -59.18 21.23
N PRO A 1087 30.64 -58.87 21.91
CA PRO A 1087 30.53 -57.72 22.82
C PRO A 1087 31.58 -57.69 23.95
N SER A 1088 31.95 -58.86 24.48
CA SER A 1088 33.03 -58.99 25.48
C SER A 1088 34.43 -58.79 24.89
N ALA A 1089 34.59 -58.92 23.57
CA ALA A 1089 35.82 -58.72 22.79
C ALA A 1089 35.83 -57.39 21.98
N ALA A 1090 34.77 -56.58 22.04
CA ALA A 1090 34.54 -55.44 21.14
C ALA A 1090 35.72 -54.46 21.01
N ALA A 1091 36.17 -54.11 19.81
CA ALA A 1091 37.38 -53.31 19.62
C ALA A 1091 37.23 -52.28 18.50
N VAL A 1092 37.96 -51.16 18.60
CA VAL A 1092 38.03 -50.16 17.54
C VAL A 1092 38.76 -50.76 16.34
N ILE A 1093 38.15 -50.71 15.16
CA ILE A 1093 38.70 -51.26 13.91
C ILE A 1093 38.96 -50.19 12.84
N GLY A 1094 38.33 -49.02 12.94
CA GLY A 1094 38.55 -47.91 12.02
C GLY A 1094 38.25 -46.56 12.68
N THR A 1095 38.89 -45.50 12.19
CA THR A 1095 38.70 -44.14 12.68
C THR A 1095 38.77 -43.10 11.56
N TYR A 1096 38.05 -41.99 11.75
CA TYR A 1096 38.16 -40.80 10.91
C TYR A 1096 38.24 -39.56 11.79
N THR A 1097 39.39 -38.90 11.78
CA THR A 1097 39.72 -37.83 12.74
C THR A 1097 39.65 -36.42 12.16
N SER A 1098 39.49 -36.28 10.85
CA SER A 1098 39.44 -34.97 10.17
C SER A 1098 38.04 -34.35 10.26
N VAL A 1099 37.60 -34.06 11.49
CA VAL A 1099 36.34 -33.40 11.82
C VAL A 1099 36.60 -32.14 12.64
N ILE A 1100 35.63 -31.25 12.71
CA ILE A 1100 35.61 -30.13 13.66
C ILE A 1100 35.26 -30.68 15.06
N SER A 1101 34.08 -31.32 15.17
CA SER A 1101 33.64 -32.03 16.36
C SER A 1101 32.42 -32.88 16.03
N ALA A 1102 32.57 -34.21 16.07
CA ALA A 1102 31.48 -35.16 15.83
C ALA A 1102 30.53 -35.20 17.05
N ARG A 1103 29.29 -34.74 16.89
CA ARG A 1103 28.29 -34.68 17.98
C ARG A 1103 27.28 -35.82 17.94
N HIS A 1104 26.74 -36.06 16.75
CA HIS A 1104 25.71 -37.05 16.48
C HIS A 1104 26.04 -37.77 15.18
N ILE A 1105 25.59 -39.02 15.09
CA ILE A 1105 25.84 -39.86 13.92
C ILE A 1105 24.61 -40.68 13.58
N ALA A 1106 24.28 -40.69 12.30
CA ALA A 1106 23.34 -41.64 11.73
C ALA A 1106 24.04 -42.40 10.60
N VAL A 1107 23.72 -43.69 10.43
CA VAL A 1107 24.30 -44.52 9.37
C VAL A 1107 23.18 -45.10 8.55
N ARG A 1108 23.32 -45.03 7.23
CA ARG A 1108 22.43 -45.72 6.28
C ARG A 1108 23.27 -46.32 5.18
N ASP A 1109 23.06 -47.61 4.95
CA ASP A 1109 23.83 -48.40 4.00
C ASP A 1109 25.34 -48.28 4.25
N ASP A 1110 26.08 -47.77 3.27
CA ASP A 1110 27.53 -47.57 3.32
C ASP A 1110 27.94 -46.15 3.73
N TYR A 1111 27.02 -45.28 4.16
CA TYR A 1111 27.32 -43.90 4.49
C TYR A 1111 27.02 -43.56 5.97
N ALA A 1112 27.95 -42.85 6.59
CA ALA A 1112 27.77 -42.21 7.89
C ALA A 1112 27.58 -40.69 7.73
N TYR A 1113 26.50 -40.20 8.33
CA TYR A 1113 26.10 -38.79 8.34
C TYR A 1113 26.38 -38.23 9.73
N VAL A 1114 27.38 -37.36 9.82
CA VAL A 1114 27.96 -36.90 11.08
C VAL A 1114 27.65 -35.42 11.27
N ALA A 1115 26.97 -35.08 12.37
CA ALA A 1115 26.86 -33.70 12.82
C ALA A 1115 28.25 -33.20 13.21
N ASN A 1116 28.79 -32.29 12.40
CA ASN A 1116 30.15 -31.80 12.50
C ASN A 1116 30.15 -30.30 12.86
N SER A 1117 30.10 -29.98 14.16
CA SER A 1117 29.86 -28.60 14.60
C SER A 1117 30.48 -28.21 15.95
N THR A 1118 30.78 -26.92 16.09
CA THR A 1118 31.28 -26.29 17.32
C THR A 1118 30.14 -25.78 18.22
N ASN A 1119 30.47 -25.48 19.48
CA ASN A 1119 29.54 -24.78 20.39
C ASN A 1119 29.36 -23.30 20.01
N THR A 1120 30.13 -22.76 19.05
CA THR A 1120 30.14 -21.33 18.68
C THR A 1120 29.22 -21.02 17.49
N GLY A 1121 28.56 -22.02 16.92
CA GLY A 1121 27.55 -21.83 15.87
C GLY A 1121 28.04 -22.18 14.46
N ASP A 1122 29.29 -22.62 14.30
CA ASP A 1122 29.85 -23.04 13.01
C ASP A 1122 29.76 -24.57 12.84
N GLY A 1123 29.34 -25.04 11.67
CA GLY A 1123 29.32 -26.46 11.29
C GLY A 1123 28.09 -26.86 10.49
N GLY A 1124 27.96 -28.16 10.22
CA GLY A 1124 26.85 -28.71 9.46
C GLY A 1124 26.89 -30.24 9.41
N LEU A 1125 26.63 -30.81 8.23
CA LEU A 1125 26.60 -32.25 8.01
C LEU A 1125 27.85 -32.72 7.25
N LEU A 1126 28.57 -33.68 7.82
CA LEU A 1126 29.69 -34.37 7.18
C LEU A 1126 29.25 -35.75 6.71
N VAL A 1127 29.49 -36.09 5.45
CA VAL A 1127 29.15 -37.39 4.88
C VAL A 1127 30.42 -38.20 4.67
N LEU A 1128 30.45 -39.41 5.22
CA LEU A 1128 31.58 -40.34 5.15
C LEU A 1128 31.14 -41.65 4.51
N ASP A 1129 31.96 -42.18 3.61
CA ASP A 1129 31.86 -43.56 3.13
C ASP A 1129 32.47 -44.47 4.19
N VAL A 1130 31.67 -45.41 4.69
CA VAL A 1130 32.04 -46.39 5.69
C VAL A 1130 31.93 -47.82 5.15
N SER A 1131 31.83 -48.03 3.83
CA SER A 1131 31.81 -49.36 3.20
C SER A 1131 33.00 -50.22 3.66
N ASP A 1132 34.22 -49.66 3.66
CA ASP A 1132 35.38 -50.21 4.37
C ASP A 1132 35.41 -49.70 5.82
N LYS A 1133 34.93 -50.55 6.74
CA LYS A 1133 34.87 -50.27 8.19
C LYS A 1133 36.24 -49.98 8.82
N MET A 1134 37.34 -50.42 8.20
CA MET A 1134 38.69 -50.15 8.69
C MET A 1134 39.25 -48.81 8.19
N SER A 1135 38.69 -48.26 7.11
CA SER A 1135 39.17 -47.04 6.47
C SER A 1135 38.02 -46.13 6.02
N PRO A 1136 37.28 -45.50 6.95
CA PRO A 1136 36.25 -44.52 6.60
C PRO A 1136 36.83 -43.35 5.80
N ALA A 1137 36.13 -42.91 4.76
CA ALA A 1137 36.60 -41.90 3.83
C ALA A 1137 35.64 -40.70 3.73
N TYR A 1138 36.20 -39.50 3.52
CA TYR A 1138 35.41 -38.30 3.25
C TYR A 1138 34.68 -38.39 1.90
N VAL A 1139 33.41 -38.00 1.89
CA VAL A 1139 32.61 -37.90 0.65
C VAL A 1139 32.29 -36.44 0.37
N SER A 1140 31.61 -35.77 1.29
CA SER A 1140 31.13 -34.40 1.11
C SER A 1140 30.84 -33.71 2.46
N GLN A 1141 30.56 -32.41 2.41
CA GLN A 1141 30.12 -31.61 3.54
C GLN A 1141 29.04 -30.62 3.09
N LEU A 1142 27.98 -30.48 3.89
CA LEU A 1142 27.01 -29.42 3.80
C LEU A 1142 27.21 -28.48 4.99
N ASP A 1143 27.62 -27.25 4.71
CA ASP A 1143 27.61 -26.19 5.71
C ASP A 1143 26.18 -25.67 5.87
N THR A 1144 25.74 -25.52 7.11
CA THR A 1144 24.39 -25.02 7.43
C THR A 1144 24.48 -23.73 8.21
N ASP A 1145 23.42 -22.92 8.15
CA ASP A 1145 23.36 -21.62 8.82
C ASP A 1145 23.27 -21.73 10.37
N SER A 1146 23.28 -22.95 10.90
CA SER A 1146 23.19 -23.28 12.33
C SER A 1146 24.10 -24.48 12.65
N ALA A 1147 24.65 -24.53 13.86
CA ALA A 1147 25.40 -25.69 14.33
C ALA A 1147 24.47 -26.91 14.50
N THR A 1148 24.66 -27.93 13.66
CA THR A 1148 23.95 -29.20 13.74
C THR A 1148 24.36 -29.98 14.98
N VAL A 1149 23.40 -30.42 15.79
CA VAL A 1149 23.61 -31.24 16.99
C VAL A 1149 22.96 -32.61 16.90
N SER A 1150 21.90 -32.75 16.11
CA SER A 1150 21.22 -34.01 15.82
C SER A 1150 21.12 -34.22 14.31
N VAL A 1151 21.09 -35.49 13.91
CA VAL A 1151 20.88 -35.90 12.51
C VAL A 1151 19.90 -37.06 12.54
N GLU A 1152 18.74 -36.86 11.94
CA GLU A 1152 17.73 -37.90 11.73
C GLU A 1152 17.55 -38.13 10.23
N LEU A 1153 17.62 -39.40 9.81
CA LEU A 1153 17.52 -39.75 8.39
C LEU A 1153 16.10 -40.16 8.05
N VAL A 1154 15.50 -39.47 7.09
CA VAL A 1154 14.09 -39.68 6.72
C VAL A 1154 13.95 -39.69 5.20
N GLY A 1155 13.71 -40.86 4.63
CA GLY A 1155 13.64 -41.01 3.17
C GLY A 1155 14.91 -40.47 2.49
N PRO A 1156 14.81 -39.59 1.47
CA PRO A 1156 15.96 -38.95 0.84
C PRO A 1156 16.51 -37.72 1.60
N TYR A 1157 16.02 -37.46 2.82
CA TYR A 1157 16.34 -36.29 3.62
C TYR A 1157 17.12 -36.61 4.90
N ALA A 1158 17.88 -35.64 5.38
CA ALA A 1158 18.41 -35.55 6.73
C ALA A 1158 17.80 -34.33 7.41
N LEU A 1159 17.19 -34.54 8.57
CA LEU A 1159 16.69 -33.49 9.45
C LEU A 1159 17.81 -33.13 10.43
N LEU A 1160 18.18 -31.85 10.46
CA LEU A 1160 19.34 -31.34 11.18
C LEU A 1160 18.88 -30.36 12.26
N GLY A 1161 18.84 -30.80 13.52
CA GLY A 1161 18.52 -29.96 14.67
C GLY A 1161 19.72 -29.14 15.14
N GLY A 1162 19.52 -27.93 15.66
CA GLY A 1162 20.62 -27.04 16.08
C GLY A 1162 20.27 -25.95 17.09
N TYR A 1163 21.26 -25.11 17.40
CA TYR A 1163 21.19 -24.08 18.47
C TYR A 1163 20.57 -22.72 18.06
N ARG A 1164 20.35 -22.45 16.76
CA ARG A 1164 19.83 -21.16 16.26
C ARG A 1164 18.32 -21.14 15.98
N ASN A 1165 17.54 -21.86 16.79
CA ASN A 1165 16.08 -21.83 16.69
C ASN A 1165 15.56 -22.26 15.30
N GLN A 1166 16.17 -23.29 14.70
CA GLN A 1166 15.77 -23.83 13.41
C GLN A 1166 15.97 -25.34 13.35
N LEU A 1167 15.08 -26.01 12.63
CA LEU A 1167 15.24 -27.38 12.13
C LEU A 1167 15.52 -27.30 10.62
N VAL A 1168 16.71 -27.73 10.19
CA VAL A 1168 17.16 -27.65 8.80
C VAL A 1168 16.86 -28.95 8.06
N TYR A 1169 16.43 -28.84 6.80
CA TYR A 1169 16.12 -29.97 5.92
C TYR A 1169 17.20 -30.07 4.83
N ALA A 1170 17.96 -31.16 4.85
CA ALA A 1170 19.00 -31.42 3.87
C ALA A 1170 18.62 -32.61 2.99
N ARG A 1171 18.63 -32.43 1.67
CA ARG A 1171 18.50 -33.55 0.73
C ARG A 1171 19.82 -34.31 0.64
N ILE A 1172 19.77 -35.62 0.80
CA ILE A 1172 20.92 -36.54 0.86
C ILE A 1172 20.79 -37.74 -0.10
N ALA A 1173 19.92 -37.65 -1.11
CA ALA A 1173 19.74 -38.66 -2.14
C ALA A 1173 21.05 -38.94 -2.91
N ASP A 1174 21.84 -37.89 -3.14
CA ASP A 1174 23.23 -38.00 -3.56
C ASP A 1174 24.15 -37.68 -2.38
N PRO A 1175 24.81 -38.67 -1.76
CA PRO A 1175 25.77 -38.47 -0.68
C PRO A 1175 26.96 -37.57 -1.07
N ALA A 1176 27.27 -37.46 -2.37
CA ALA A 1176 28.35 -36.60 -2.87
C ALA A 1176 27.96 -35.12 -2.97
N ALA A 1177 26.67 -34.80 -2.99
CA ALA A 1177 26.15 -33.44 -3.16
C ALA A 1177 24.93 -33.16 -2.26
N PRO A 1178 25.07 -33.24 -0.92
CA PRO A 1178 24.00 -32.85 -0.02
C PRO A 1178 23.69 -31.36 -0.15
N VAL A 1179 22.40 -30.99 -0.10
CA VAL A 1179 21.95 -29.60 -0.25
C VAL A 1179 20.86 -29.26 0.77
N GLN A 1180 20.96 -28.10 1.41
CA GLN A 1180 19.89 -27.54 2.24
C GLN A 1180 18.73 -27.12 1.34
N VAL A 1181 17.55 -27.73 1.53
CA VAL A 1181 16.33 -27.45 0.73
C VAL A 1181 15.30 -26.60 1.48
N GLY A 1182 15.51 -26.38 2.78
CA GLY A 1182 14.65 -25.53 3.60
C GLY A 1182 15.02 -25.59 5.08
N ALA A 1183 14.34 -24.78 5.89
CA ALA A 1183 14.42 -24.82 7.34
C ALA A 1183 13.13 -24.27 7.96
N THR A 1184 12.75 -24.78 9.13
CA THR A 1184 11.61 -24.24 9.91
C THR A 1184 12.11 -23.61 11.20
N GLY A 1185 11.61 -22.41 11.49
CA GLY A 1185 11.88 -21.72 12.75
C GLY A 1185 11.30 -22.44 13.97
N THR A 1186 12.09 -22.54 15.03
CA THR A 1186 11.71 -23.01 16.36
C THR A 1186 11.95 -21.89 17.37
N PRO A 1187 11.09 -20.84 17.40
CA PRO A 1187 11.35 -19.63 18.18
C PRO A 1187 11.76 -19.93 19.62
N SER A 1188 12.80 -19.24 20.08
CA SER A 1188 13.27 -19.20 21.47
C SER A 1188 13.95 -20.46 22.01
N ASN A 1189 14.18 -21.52 21.22
CA ASN A 1189 14.70 -22.79 21.74
C ASN A 1189 15.51 -23.64 20.74
N SER A 1190 16.42 -24.47 21.27
CA SER A 1190 17.25 -25.42 20.50
C SER A 1190 16.50 -26.73 20.20
N ALA A 1191 16.69 -27.24 18.99
CA ALA A 1191 16.23 -28.56 18.55
C ALA A 1191 17.27 -29.63 18.96
N PHE A 1192 16.98 -30.40 20.00
CA PHE A 1192 17.95 -31.35 20.57
C PHE A 1192 17.88 -32.75 19.96
N ASP A 1193 16.68 -33.23 19.66
CA ASP A 1193 16.45 -34.56 19.12
C ASP A 1193 15.22 -34.57 18.22
N THR A 1194 15.23 -35.43 17.21
CA THR A 1194 14.17 -35.59 16.21
C THR A 1194 13.94 -37.06 15.93
N VAL A 1195 12.71 -37.51 16.06
CA VAL A 1195 12.30 -38.90 15.82
C VAL A 1195 11.18 -38.94 14.80
N THR A 1196 11.29 -39.81 13.80
CA THR A 1196 10.23 -39.97 12.78
C THR A 1196 9.49 -41.28 12.95
N VAL A 1197 8.16 -41.22 13.00
CA VAL A 1197 7.27 -42.40 13.02
C VAL A 1197 6.14 -42.20 12.01
N GLY A 1198 6.10 -43.05 10.99
CA GLY A 1198 5.12 -42.90 9.90
C GLY A 1198 5.30 -41.59 9.14
N ASP A 1199 4.26 -40.78 9.10
CA ASP A 1199 4.20 -39.45 8.47
C ASP A 1199 4.43 -38.29 9.44
N ARG A 1200 4.87 -38.58 10.67
CA ARG A 1200 5.07 -37.60 11.73
C ARG A 1200 6.53 -37.48 12.13
N VAL A 1201 6.97 -36.24 12.27
CA VAL A 1201 8.28 -35.87 12.81
C VAL A 1201 8.08 -35.25 14.18
N TYR A 1202 8.60 -35.91 15.21
CA TYR A 1202 8.60 -35.45 16.58
C TYR A 1202 9.92 -34.74 16.89
N LEU A 1203 9.85 -33.57 17.52
CA LEU A 1203 11.01 -32.74 17.83
C LEU A 1203 11.04 -32.41 19.32
N ALA A 1204 12.14 -32.73 20.00
CA ALA A 1204 12.44 -32.20 21.33
C ALA A 1204 12.98 -30.78 21.20
N ASN A 1205 12.20 -29.81 21.71
CA ASN A 1205 12.44 -28.37 21.53
C ASN A 1205 12.80 -27.67 22.85
N SER A 1206 13.72 -28.27 23.63
CA SER A 1206 14.27 -27.69 24.86
C SER A 1206 13.19 -27.18 25.83
N ASN A 1207 13.10 -25.87 26.09
CA ASN A 1207 12.20 -25.30 27.09
C ASN A 1207 10.75 -25.13 26.57
N ALA A 1208 10.44 -25.60 25.36
CA ALA A 1208 9.09 -25.58 24.80
C ALA A 1208 8.55 -27.01 24.61
N GLY A 1209 9.07 -27.97 25.38
CA GLY A 1209 8.69 -29.38 25.33
C GLY A 1209 8.87 -30.00 23.95
N ILE A 1210 7.80 -30.54 23.38
CA ILE A 1210 7.80 -31.23 22.10
C ILE A 1210 7.01 -30.49 21.02
N LYS A 1211 7.44 -30.63 19.78
CA LYS A 1211 6.69 -30.25 18.58
C LYS A 1211 6.46 -31.48 17.71
N VAL A 1212 5.29 -31.57 17.09
CA VAL A 1212 4.93 -32.63 16.15
C VAL A 1212 4.64 -31.98 14.81
N PHE A 1213 5.36 -32.39 13.78
CA PHE A 1213 5.13 -31.96 12.40
C PHE A 1213 4.51 -33.11 11.61
N THR A 1214 3.56 -32.79 10.73
CA THR A 1214 3.11 -33.71 9.67
C THR A 1214 3.87 -33.39 8.40
N VAL A 1215 4.23 -34.42 7.67
CA VAL A 1215 4.83 -34.26 6.34
C VAL A 1215 3.82 -34.40 5.21
N ASN A 1216 2.63 -34.97 5.50
CA ASN A 1216 1.49 -35.12 4.60
C ASN A 1216 0.71 -33.81 4.40
#